data_AF-F0ZQH8-F1
#
_entry.id   AF-F0ZQH8-F1
#
_cell.length_a   1.000
_cell.length_b   1.000
_cell.length_c   1.000
_cell.angle_alpha   90.00
_cell.angle_beta   90.00
_cell.angle_gamma   90.00
#
_symmetry.space_group_name_H-M   'P 1'
#
loop_
_entity.id
_entity.type
_entity.pdbx_description
1 polymer ?
#
loop_
_entity_poly.entity_id
_entity_poly.type
_entity_poly.pdbx_seq_one_letter_code
_entity_poly.pdbx_strand_id
1 'polypeptide(L)'
;MKYINYFIFNIIFFVLLINIVKSQTIILSGTIYDQHPMYNPNFEPENGLLTKKLVKSVLNPVTRVPELNSLSPSITTNRDGRMIKPELFQYFFSPNNNASSPGYNIPIPINLTLDFNSDSGIYTYSNQNFFPIDNQGFDVDSSKRLYKDDNGRYHNFHFCLKVNSNFLFKGGETFSFVGDDDFFVFIDNKLVIDLGGLHSAESASVNLNSLGLTRGNVYPIDFFYCERHTTRSTIRIDTNILITCNYYDYCGICNGDGTSCCNAQTTCNDNNPCTTDICPSPTTKINGPISNYCIHTPKEFSLPSDNICFTKQCNSTTGNIDSFPITCLDLSNDCLKSIGCNWTNGCQYESSCTDACQVKNQCNNGTCVVKSSDYCAKELDDDSADICSVYSCDSSQGGCIKQEKCQQGSNKCLVSLCDPSNGECIVREVPNPYANNSCIEATCDPDTGLYTPSEKNCGDRSNECLSNTGCNQSAGCEYQTLCNNVCDVGQCNNGTCVVKTSDYCANELDSDNADICSVYSCDPNQGCIKQEKCQQSSNKCLVTSCDSSNGNCLVENVPNPNANDSCIISICDPVTGLYSSSPLQCPDRSDECLTLVGCNPTAGCEYETFCKGVCDAKDQCINGTCVAKTPEYCANELDGVNVDLCAVYSCDLNGCGCIKGEKCKRNSTNPCIETSCKASTGECFEIEIPGDQCDCGCEIKNKCMRSHCTREGKCSPVFREEIDDGNICTDDYCDPCTGLITHATASKCLNCNSC
;
A
#
# COMPACT_ATOMS: atom_id res chain seq x y z
N MET A 1 -50.31 -23.66 -62.87
CA MET A 1 -50.06 -24.82 -62.00
C MET A 1 -48.59 -25.27 -61.88
N LYS A 2 -47.67 -24.95 -62.82
CA LYS A 2 -46.24 -25.35 -62.70
C LYS A 2 -45.35 -24.46 -61.81
N TYR A 3 -45.76 -23.23 -61.49
CA TYR A 3 -44.96 -22.29 -60.68
C TYR A 3 -45.18 -22.39 -59.16
N ILE A 4 -46.27 -23.03 -58.72
CA ILE A 4 -46.57 -23.19 -57.29
C ILE A 4 -45.74 -24.35 -56.69
N ASN A 5 -45.45 -25.39 -57.47
CA ASN A 5 -44.63 -26.52 -57.00
C ASN A 5 -43.15 -26.18 -56.82
N TYR A 6 -42.60 -25.23 -57.59
CA TYR A 6 -41.18 -24.86 -57.47
C TYR A 6 -40.90 -23.96 -56.27
N PHE A 7 -41.88 -23.13 -55.89
CA PHE A 7 -41.78 -22.25 -54.72
C PHE A 7 -41.92 -23.03 -53.41
N ILE A 8 -42.81 -24.04 -53.38
CA ILE A 8 -42.98 -24.93 -52.22
C ILE A 8 -41.76 -25.85 -52.04
N PHE A 9 -41.15 -26.33 -53.12
CA PHE A 9 -39.95 -27.18 -53.04
C PHE A 9 -38.71 -26.43 -52.53
N ASN A 10 -38.54 -25.15 -52.89
CA ASN A 10 -37.44 -24.32 -52.39
C ASN A 10 -37.65 -23.88 -50.93
N ILE A 11 -38.89 -23.63 -50.49
CA ILE A 11 -39.17 -23.36 -49.07
C ILE A 11 -38.92 -24.61 -48.21
N ILE A 12 -39.29 -25.80 -48.68
CA ILE A 12 -39.01 -27.05 -47.95
C ILE A 12 -37.49 -27.30 -47.86
N PHE A 13 -36.72 -27.00 -48.92
CA PHE A 13 -35.26 -27.17 -48.90
C PHE A 13 -34.54 -26.09 -48.06
N PHE A 14 -35.06 -24.87 -47.99
CA PHE A 14 -34.51 -23.78 -47.16
C PHE A 14 -34.89 -23.94 -45.67
N VAL A 15 -36.04 -24.55 -45.36
CA VAL A 15 -36.43 -24.91 -43.99
C VAL A 15 -35.65 -26.14 -43.48
N LEU A 16 -35.10 -26.97 -44.37
CA LEU A 16 -34.25 -28.13 -44.00
C LEU A 16 -32.78 -27.78 -43.69
N LEU A 17 -32.30 -26.58 -44.05
CA LEU A 17 -30.89 -26.16 -43.88
C LEU A 17 -30.63 -25.20 -42.71
N ILE A 18 -31.65 -24.76 -41.97
CA ILE A 18 -31.49 -24.11 -40.66
C ILE A 18 -31.70 -25.14 -39.54
N ASN A 19 -31.06 -26.29 -39.67
CA ASN A 19 -30.71 -27.04 -38.47
C ASN A 19 -29.41 -26.41 -37.97
N ILE A 20 -29.51 -25.42 -37.08
CA ILE A 20 -28.40 -25.12 -36.18
C ILE A 20 -28.14 -26.45 -35.47
N VAL A 21 -27.09 -27.16 -35.88
CA VAL A 21 -26.66 -28.38 -35.21
C VAL A 21 -26.19 -27.93 -33.84
N LYS A 22 -27.11 -27.87 -32.87
CA LYS A 22 -26.75 -27.74 -31.46
C LYS A 22 -25.80 -28.89 -31.18
N SER A 23 -24.67 -28.58 -30.54
CA SER A 23 -23.72 -29.61 -30.13
C SER A 23 -24.48 -30.71 -29.41
N GLN A 24 -24.27 -31.96 -29.84
CA GLN A 24 -24.94 -33.13 -29.25
C GLN A 24 -24.59 -33.29 -27.77
N THR A 25 -23.47 -32.72 -27.34
CA THR A 25 -23.04 -32.70 -25.94
C THR A 25 -22.46 -31.35 -25.54
N ILE A 26 -22.46 -31.06 -24.24
CA ILE A 26 -21.63 -30.02 -23.64
C ILE A 26 -20.75 -30.63 -22.56
N ILE A 27 -19.55 -30.09 -22.38
CA ILE A 27 -18.61 -30.55 -21.36
C ILE A 27 -18.58 -29.54 -20.23
N LEU A 28 -18.85 -30.01 -19.02
CA LEU A 28 -18.70 -29.27 -17.79
C LEU A 28 -17.39 -29.69 -17.11
N SER A 29 -16.37 -28.85 -17.25
CA SER A 29 -15.04 -29.07 -16.67
C SER A 29 -14.97 -28.53 -15.24
N GLY A 30 -14.37 -29.28 -14.34
CA GLY A 30 -14.20 -28.88 -12.94
C GLY A 30 -13.07 -29.60 -12.24
N THR A 31 -13.01 -29.45 -10.93
CA THR A 31 -12.02 -30.09 -10.06
C THR A 31 -12.74 -30.78 -8.91
N ILE A 32 -12.40 -32.05 -8.72
CA ILE A 32 -12.77 -32.81 -7.52
C ILE A 32 -11.66 -32.65 -6.50
N TYR A 33 -12.01 -32.27 -5.29
CA TYR A 33 -11.14 -32.32 -4.12
C TYR A 33 -11.47 -33.63 -3.40
N ASP A 34 -10.55 -34.59 -3.49
CA ASP A 34 -10.63 -35.85 -2.76
C ASP A 34 -10.36 -35.59 -1.27
N GLN A 35 -11.30 -36.00 -0.42
CA GLN A 35 -11.35 -35.69 1.00
C GLN A 35 -11.22 -37.00 1.78
N HIS A 36 -10.80 -36.92 3.03
CA HIS A 36 -10.72 -38.12 3.86
C HIS A 36 -11.06 -37.80 5.33
N PRO A 37 -11.93 -38.58 5.99
CA PRO A 37 -12.39 -38.33 7.37
C PRO A 37 -11.28 -38.13 8.41
N MET A 38 -10.13 -38.79 8.21
CA MET A 38 -8.90 -38.61 9.02
C MET A 38 -8.41 -37.15 9.05
N TYR A 39 -8.48 -36.42 7.93
CA TYR A 39 -8.01 -35.04 7.85
C TYR A 39 -9.16 -34.05 8.07
N ASN A 40 -10.38 -34.43 7.71
CA ASN A 40 -11.55 -33.57 7.79
C ASN A 40 -12.76 -34.33 8.37
N PRO A 41 -13.06 -34.17 9.68
CA PRO A 41 -14.15 -34.90 10.34
C PRO A 41 -15.55 -34.42 9.93
N ASN A 42 -15.67 -33.49 8.99
CA ASN A 42 -16.93 -33.16 8.35
C ASN A 42 -17.36 -34.22 7.30
N PHE A 43 -16.47 -35.15 6.96
CA PHE A 43 -16.70 -36.31 6.10
C PHE A 43 -16.84 -37.57 6.96
N GLU A 44 -17.80 -38.41 6.60
CA GLU A 44 -18.34 -39.51 7.42
C GLU A 44 -18.74 -39.11 8.87
N PRO A 45 -19.44 -37.98 9.10
CA PRO A 45 -20.04 -37.72 10.41
C PRO A 45 -21.32 -38.57 10.59
N GLU A 46 -21.97 -38.50 11.74
CA GLU A 46 -23.32 -39.08 11.89
C GLU A 46 -24.34 -38.43 10.93
N ASN A 47 -25.40 -39.17 10.56
CA ASN A 47 -26.51 -38.71 9.73
C ASN A 47 -26.99 -37.29 10.08
N GLY A 48 -27.17 -36.44 9.06
CA GLY A 48 -27.65 -35.07 9.18
C GLY A 48 -29.06 -34.84 8.62
N LEU A 49 -29.34 -33.58 8.31
CA LEU A 49 -30.57 -33.12 7.67
C LEU A 49 -30.25 -32.17 6.51
N LEU A 50 -31.15 -32.12 5.52
CA LEU A 50 -31.20 -31.05 4.53
C LEU A 50 -31.31 -29.70 5.26
N THR A 51 -30.28 -28.88 5.09
CA THR A 51 -30.05 -27.65 5.82
C THR A 51 -29.72 -26.51 4.88
N LYS A 52 -30.75 -25.72 4.56
CA LYS A 52 -30.58 -24.45 3.83
C LYS A 52 -29.95 -23.38 4.73
N LYS A 53 -29.34 -22.38 4.10
CA LYS A 53 -28.57 -21.29 4.72
C LYS A 53 -27.36 -21.80 5.50
N LEU A 54 -26.78 -22.91 5.04
CA LEU A 54 -25.50 -23.37 5.55
C LEU A 54 -24.39 -22.40 5.10
N VAL A 55 -24.42 -22.01 3.82
CA VAL A 55 -23.48 -21.06 3.20
C VAL A 55 -24.06 -19.65 3.06
N LYS A 56 -23.18 -18.64 2.97
CA LYS A 56 -23.53 -17.24 2.69
C LYS A 56 -24.24 -17.12 1.35
N SER A 57 -25.09 -16.11 1.24
CA SER A 57 -25.85 -15.83 0.01
C SER A 57 -25.01 -15.24 -1.12
N VAL A 58 -23.79 -14.78 -0.82
CA VAL A 58 -22.85 -14.21 -1.78
C VAL A 58 -21.59 -15.07 -1.79
N LEU A 59 -21.14 -15.47 -2.98
CA LEU A 59 -19.91 -16.22 -3.18
C LEU A 59 -18.70 -15.35 -2.85
N ASN A 60 -17.66 -15.92 -2.22
CA ASN A 60 -16.43 -15.18 -1.97
C ASN A 60 -15.83 -14.71 -3.32
N PRO A 61 -15.66 -13.39 -3.54
CA PRO A 61 -15.25 -12.85 -4.84
C PRO A 61 -13.79 -13.15 -5.18
N VAL A 62 -12.96 -13.45 -4.17
CA VAL A 62 -11.53 -13.73 -4.33
C VAL A 62 -11.30 -15.23 -4.52
N THR A 63 -11.76 -16.05 -3.59
CA THR A 63 -11.47 -17.50 -3.61
C THR A 63 -12.41 -18.27 -4.53
N ARG A 64 -13.56 -17.69 -4.87
CA ARG A 64 -14.63 -18.35 -5.64
C ARG A 64 -15.10 -19.63 -4.96
N VAL A 65 -15.12 -19.64 -3.63
CA VAL A 65 -15.53 -20.77 -2.77
C VAL A 65 -16.68 -20.32 -1.86
N PRO A 66 -17.71 -21.14 -1.63
CA PRO A 66 -18.77 -20.84 -0.67
C PRO A 66 -18.19 -20.73 0.74
N GLU A 67 -18.74 -19.83 1.55
CA GLU A 67 -18.36 -19.68 2.95
C GLU A 67 -19.55 -20.00 3.84
N LEU A 68 -19.32 -20.62 5.00
CA LEU A 68 -20.39 -20.83 5.97
C LEU A 68 -20.92 -19.50 6.53
N ASN A 69 -22.21 -19.45 6.87
CA ASN A 69 -22.79 -18.30 7.58
C ASN A 69 -22.25 -18.14 9.02
N SER A 70 -21.73 -19.23 9.61
CA SER A 70 -21.18 -19.24 10.96
C SER A 70 -20.12 -20.32 11.10
N LEU A 71 -19.05 -20.03 11.85
CA LEU A 71 -18.03 -21.02 12.23
C LEU A 71 -18.32 -21.69 13.58
N SER A 72 -19.46 -21.39 14.23
CA SER A 72 -19.85 -22.04 15.47
C SER A 72 -20.41 -23.43 15.20
N PRO A 73 -19.84 -24.52 15.74
CA PRO A 73 -20.35 -25.87 15.49
C PRO A 73 -21.72 -26.13 16.16
N SER A 74 -22.10 -25.34 17.16
CA SER A 74 -23.33 -25.54 17.94
C SER A 74 -24.56 -24.82 17.37
N ILE A 75 -24.40 -23.94 16.39
CA ILE A 75 -25.54 -23.29 15.73
C ILE A 75 -26.36 -24.33 14.97
N THR A 76 -27.69 -24.16 14.95
CA THR A 76 -28.63 -25.11 14.36
C THR A 76 -28.24 -25.54 12.94
N THR A 77 -27.83 -24.61 12.07
CA THR A 77 -27.44 -24.95 10.69
C THR A 77 -26.21 -25.87 10.63
N ASN A 78 -25.15 -25.58 11.38
CA ASN A 78 -23.96 -26.44 11.37
C ASN A 78 -24.19 -27.79 12.07
N ARG A 79 -25.01 -27.79 13.13
CA ARG A 79 -25.38 -29.03 13.81
C ARG A 79 -26.22 -29.94 12.92
N ASP A 80 -27.25 -29.39 12.28
CA ASP A 80 -28.19 -30.16 11.45
C ASP A 80 -27.53 -30.56 10.12
N GLY A 81 -26.72 -29.68 9.51
CA GLY A 81 -25.92 -29.95 8.31
C GLY A 81 -24.62 -30.73 8.55
N ARG A 82 -24.34 -31.09 9.81
CA ARG A 82 -23.18 -31.90 10.24
C ARG A 82 -21.81 -31.33 9.86
N MET A 83 -21.64 -30.03 10.10
CA MET A 83 -20.33 -29.37 10.12
C MET A 83 -19.70 -29.50 11.50
N ILE A 84 -19.01 -30.62 11.75
CA ILE A 84 -18.31 -30.95 13.00
C ILE A 84 -17.16 -29.97 13.30
N LYS A 85 -16.40 -29.59 12.26
CA LYS A 85 -15.34 -28.58 12.29
C LYS A 85 -15.58 -27.55 11.19
N PRO A 86 -16.47 -26.56 11.43
CA PRO A 86 -16.84 -25.54 10.44
C PRO A 86 -15.65 -24.81 9.80
N GLU A 87 -14.55 -24.61 10.55
CA GLU A 87 -13.33 -23.96 10.08
C GLU A 87 -12.61 -24.70 8.93
N LEU A 88 -12.91 -26.00 8.74
CA LEU A 88 -12.36 -26.80 7.64
C LEU A 88 -13.21 -26.78 6.38
N PHE A 89 -14.40 -26.16 6.41
CA PHE A 89 -15.28 -26.03 5.25
C PHE A 89 -14.61 -25.28 4.08
N GLN A 90 -13.74 -24.32 4.40
CA GLN A 90 -12.98 -23.58 3.38
C GLN A 90 -12.21 -24.50 2.42
N TYR A 91 -11.80 -25.70 2.89
CA TYR A 91 -11.05 -26.68 2.12
C TYR A 91 -11.91 -27.71 1.39
N PHE A 92 -13.24 -27.57 1.39
CA PHE A 92 -14.12 -28.45 0.61
C PHE A 92 -13.87 -28.23 -0.89
N PHE A 93 -13.77 -26.97 -1.31
CA PHE A 93 -13.65 -26.58 -2.72
C PHE A 93 -12.37 -25.79 -3.00
N SER A 94 -11.37 -25.95 -2.14
CA SER A 94 -10.05 -25.35 -2.30
C SER A 94 -8.98 -26.33 -1.88
N PRO A 95 -7.78 -26.27 -2.46
CA PRO A 95 -6.69 -27.14 -2.08
C PRO A 95 -6.19 -26.80 -0.68
N ASN A 96 -5.90 -27.83 0.11
CA ASN A 96 -5.07 -27.73 1.30
C ASN A 96 -3.98 -28.77 1.17
N ASN A 97 -2.76 -28.28 1.04
CA ASN A 97 -1.66 -29.04 0.47
C ASN A 97 -0.66 -29.54 1.51
N ASN A 98 -0.92 -29.28 2.79
CA ASN A 98 -0.10 -29.76 3.89
C ASN A 98 -0.66 -31.08 4.40
N ALA A 99 0.00 -32.20 4.08
CA ALA A 99 -0.40 -33.54 4.48
C ALA A 99 -0.46 -33.77 6.01
N SER A 100 0.13 -32.86 6.79
CA SER A 100 0.06 -32.86 8.26
C SER A 100 -1.05 -31.95 8.81
N SER A 101 -1.73 -31.19 7.95
CA SER A 101 -2.75 -30.21 8.34
C SER A 101 -4.16 -30.81 8.32
N PRO A 102 -5.01 -30.47 9.30
CA PRO A 102 -6.45 -30.68 9.17
C PRO A 102 -6.99 -30.05 7.88
N GLY A 103 -7.85 -30.79 7.18
CA GLY A 103 -8.43 -30.38 5.90
C GLY A 103 -7.58 -30.70 4.66
N TYR A 104 -6.45 -31.42 4.79
CA TYR A 104 -5.66 -31.91 3.65
C TYR A 104 -6.54 -32.65 2.64
N ASN A 105 -6.42 -32.29 1.37
CA ASN A 105 -7.19 -32.86 0.27
C ASN A 105 -6.33 -32.98 -1.01
N ILE A 106 -6.79 -33.77 -1.99
CA ILE A 106 -6.08 -33.97 -3.26
C ILE A 106 -6.98 -33.49 -4.41
N PRO A 107 -6.61 -32.40 -5.12
CA PRO A 107 -7.38 -31.93 -6.28
C PRO A 107 -7.14 -32.83 -7.51
N ILE A 108 -8.22 -33.14 -8.24
CA ILE A 108 -8.26 -34.03 -9.40
C ILE A 108 -9.17 -33.40 -10.48
N PRO A 109 -8.66 -33.07 -11.66
CA PRO A 109 -9.48 -32.59 -12.78
C PRO A 109 -10.57 -33.58 -13.20
N ILE A 110 -11.76 -33.08 -13.55
CA ILE A 110 -12.85 -33.90 -14.10
C ILE A 110 -13.59 -33.17 -15.23
N ASN A 111 -14.11 -33.95 -16.18
CA ASN A 111 -15.03 -33.49 -17.22
C ASN A 111 -16.33 -34.28 -17.14
N LEU A 112 -17.46 -33.59 -16.96
CA LEU A 112 -18.79 -34.19 -17.05
C LEU A 112 -19.37 -33.88 -18.43
N THR A 113 -19.72 -34.92 -19.20
CA THR A 113 -20.32 -34.76 -20.53
C THR A 113 -21.83 -34.83 -20.40
N LEU A 114 -22.54 -33.73 -20.69
CA LEU A 114 -24.00 -33.67 -20.69
C LEU A 114 -24.52 -33.91 -22.11
N ASP A 115 -25.47 -34.83 -22.25
CA ASP A 115 -26.06 -35.21 -23.52
C ASP A 115 -27.29 -34.35 -23.86
N PHE A 116 -27.37 -33.86 -25.09
CA PHE A 116 -28.49 -33.07 -25.57
C PHE A 116 -29.68 -33.94 -25.95
N ASN A 117 -30.84 -33.69 -25.35
CA ASN A 117 -32.11 -34.23 -25.79
C ASN A 117 -32.81 -33.25 -26.74
N SER A 118 -32.99 -33.63 -28.00
CA SER A 118 -33.61 -32.78 -29.03
C SER A 118 -35.09 -32.50 -28.79
N ASP A 119 -35.80 -33.40 -28.11
CA ASP A 119 -37.24 -33.31 -27.89
C ASP A 119 -37.58 -32.31 -26.78
N SER A 120 -36.75 -32.27 -25.72
CA SER A 120 -36.91 -31.33 -24.60
C SER A 120 -36.07 -30.06 -24.75
N GLY A 121 -35.01 -30.10 -25.58
CA GLY A 121 -34.04 -29.00 -25.69
C GLY A 121 -33.12 -28.87 -24.47
N ILE A 122 -33.00 -29.92 -23.65
CA ILE A 122 -32.26 -29.96 -22.40
C ILE A 122 -30.99 -30.81 -22.55
N TYR A 123 -29.89 -30.34 -21.99
CA TYR A 123 -28.67 -31.11 -21.74
C TYR A 123 -28.76 -31.81 -20.39
N THR A 124 -28.49 -33.12 -20.36
CA THR A 124 -28.61 -33.95 -19.15
C THR A 124 -27.31 -34.69 -18.87
N TYR A 125 -26.83 -34.61 -17.64
CA TYR A 125 -25.90 -35.60 -17.06
C TYR A 125 -26.65 -36.34 -15.96
N SER A 126 -26.63 -37.67 -15.96
CA SER A 126 -27.28 -38.46 -14.91
C SER A 126 -26.44 -39.69 -14.57
N ASN A 127 -26.02 -39.77 -13.31
CA ASN A 127 -25.29 -40.91 -12.78
C ASN A 127 -25.77 -41.19 -11.34
N GLN A 128 -26.41 -42.34 -11.14
CA GLN A 128 -26.93 -42.77 -9.84
C GLN A 128 -25.90 -43.54 -8.99
N ASN A 129 -24.69 -43.76 -9.53
CA ASN A 129 -23.56 -44.38 -8.83
C ASN A 129 -22.30 -43.56 -9.16
N PHE A 130 -22.28 -42.31 -8.71
CA PHE A 130 -21.26 -41.34 -9.07
C PHE A 130 -20.02 -41.44 -8.19
N PHE A 131 -19.12 -42.35 -8.55
CA PHE A 131 -17.84 -42.56 -7.85
C PHE A 131 -16.66 -42.28 -8.80
N PRO A 132 -16.47 -41.01 -9.22
CA PRO A 132 -15.54 -40.66 -10.29
C PRO A 132 -14.06 -40.86 -9.96
N ILE A 133 -13.73 -40.99 -8.68
CA ILE A 133 -12.35 -41.05 -8.17
C ILE A 133 -12.03 -42.37 -7.44
N ASP A 134 -12.80 -43.44 -7.70
CA ASP A 134 -12.46 -44.78 -7.21
C ASP A 134 -11.01 -45.15 -7.56
N ASN A 135 -10.23 -45.59 -6.56
CA ASN A 135 -8.80 -45.93 -6.67
C ASN A 135 -7.87 -44.76 -7.07
N GLN A 136 -8.32 -43.51 -7.00
CA GLN A 136 -7.52 -42.31 -7.21
C GLN A 136 -7.30 -41.55 -5.90
N GLY A 137 -6.48 -40.50 -5.92
CA GLY A 137 -6.20 -39.67 -4.74
C GLY A 137 -5.69 -40.47 -3.53
N PHE A 138 -6.34 -40.34 -2.38
CA PHE A 138 -6.02 -41.07 -1.15
C PHE A 138 -6.16 -42.58 -1.31
N ASP A 139 -7.09 -43.02 -2.15
CA ASP A 139 -7.40 -44.43 -2.35
C ASP A 139 -6.43 -45.14 -3.28
N VAL A 140 -5.41 -44.44 -3.80
CA VAL A 140 -4.22 -45.12 -4.34
C VAL A 140 -3.61 -46.02 -3.25
N ASP A 141 -3.61 -45.58 -1.99
CA ASP A 141 -3.29 -46.43 -0.85
C ASP A 141 -4.48 -47.34 -0.51
N SER A 142 -4.31 -48.64 -0.72
CA SER A 142 -5.32 -49.65 -0.41
C SER A 142 -5.79 -49.65 1.06
N SER A 143 -4.99 -49.12 2.00
CA SER A 143 -5.39 -49.00 3.41
C SER A 143 -6.48 -47.96 3.67
N LYS A 144 -6.69 -47.04 2.71
CA LYS A 144 -7.70 -45.96 2.76
C LYS A 144 -9.05 -46.35 2.16
N ARG A 145 -9.10 -47.49 1.47
CA ARG A 145 -10.31 -48.07 0.83
C ARG A 145 -11.26 -48.72 1.83
N LEU A 146 -11.78 -47.92 2.76
CA LEU A 146 -12.50 -48.39 3.94
C LEU A 146 -14.02 -48.52 3.72
N TYR A 147 -14.57 -47.64 2.88
CA TYR A 147 -16.01 -47.43 2.77
C TYR A 147 -16.63 -48.27 1.65
N LYS A 148 -17.88 -48.70 1.84
CA LYS A 148 -18.58 -49.64 0.97
C LYS A 148 -20.02 -49.23 0.76
N ASP A 149 -20.58 -49.54 -0.40
CA ASP A 149 -22.00 -49.43 -0.68
C ASP A 149 -22.83 -50.49 0.06
N ASP A 150 -24.16 -50.43 -0.12
CA ASP A 150 -25.13 -51.39 0.42
C ASP A 150 -24.85 -52.85 -0.01
N ASN A 151 -24.11 -53.07 -1.11
CA ASN A 151 -23.76 -54.39 -1.65
C ASN A 151 -22.38 -54.86 -1.16
N GLY A 152 -21.71 -54.09 -0.29
CA GLY A 152 -20.38 -54.40 0.21
C GLY A 152 -19.24 -54.13 -0.79
N ARG A 153 -19.52 -53.40 -1.87
CA ARG A 153 -18.54 -52.96 -2.88
C ARG A 153 -17.87 -51.67 -2.41
N TYR A 154 -16.55 -51.63 -2.51
CA TYR A 154 -15.78 -50.43 -2.17
C TYR A 154 -16.05 -49.30 -3.17
N HIS A 155 -16.16 -48.07 -2.64
CA HIS A 155 -16.17 -46.83 -3.37
C HIS A 155 -15.50 -45.70 -2.57
N ASN A 156 -15.00 -44.67 -3.27
CA ASN A 156 -14.62 -43.41 -2.66
C ASN A 156 -15.85 -42.49 -2.57
N PHE A 157 -16.36 -42.28 -1.35
CA PHE A 157 -17.51 -41.42 -1.08
C PHE A 157 -17.11 -39.99 -0.69
N HIS A 158 -15.86 -39.72 -0.36
CA HIS A 158 -15.52 -38.49 0.34
C HIS A 158 -14.86 -37.51 -0.62
N PHE A 159 -15.67 -36.68 -1.27
CA PHE A 159 -15.14 -35.73 -2.24
C PHE A 159 -16.05 -34.53 -2.46
N CYS A 160 -15.48 -33.47 -3.02
CA CYS A 160 -16.20 -32.27 -3.39
C CYS A 160 -15.83 -31.81 -4.80
N LEU A 161 -16.81 -31.58 -5.66
CA LEU A 161 -16.67 -31.03 -7.00
C LEU A 161 -16.91 -29.52 -6.99
N LYS A 162 -15.96 -28.78 -7.56
CA LYS A 162 -16.08 -27.37 -7.93
C LYS A 162 -16.09 -27.22 -9.44
N VAL A 163 -17.01 -26.43 -9.96
CA VAL A 163 -17.02 -25.99 -11.35
C VAL A 163 -17.21 -24.48 -11.40
N ASN A 164 -16.36 -23.79 -12.15
CA ASN A 164 -16.48 -22.37 -12.45
C ASN A 164 -16.67 -22.19 -13.94
N SER A 165 -17.65 -21.37 -14.33
CA SER A 165 -18.02 -21.21 -15.72
C SER A 165 -18.79 -19.92 -15.93
N ASN A 166 -19.00 -19.56 -17.20
CA ASN A 166 -19.82 -18.43 -17.58
C ASN A 166 -20.91 -18.86 -18.53
N PHE A 167 -21.92 -18.04 -18.72
CA PHE A 167 -22.91 -18.25 -19.77
C PHE A 167 -23.46 -16.92 -20.27
N LEU A 168 -23.82 -16.87 -21.55
CA LEU A 168 -24.60 -15.78 -22.12
C LEU A 168 -26.08 -15.97 -21.78
N PHE A 169 -26.68 -15.05 -21.04
CA PHE A 169 -28.11 -15.11 -20.73
C PHE A 169 -28.94 -14.63 -21.92
N LYS A 170 -29.68 -15.54 -22.55
CA LYS A 170 -30.57 -15.26 -23.70
C LYS A 170 -32.03 -15.11 -23.26
N GLY A 171 -32.35 -15.53 -22.04
CA GLY A 171 -33.70 -15.56 -21.50
C GLY A 171 -34.38 -16.91 -21.76
N GLY A 172 -34.97 -17.49 -20.72
CA GLY A 172 -35.60 -18.82 -20.76
C GLY A 172 -34.69 -19.96 -20.30
N GLU A 173 -33.48 -19.67 -19.85
CA GLU A 173 -32.60 -20.66 -19.28
C GLU A 173 -33.13 -21.23 -17.94
N THR A 174 -32.92 -22.52 -17.75
CA THR A 174 -33.31 -23.27 -16.56
C THR A 174 -32.17 -24.20 -16.14
N PHE A 175 -32.04 -24.39 -14.83
CA PHE A 175 -31.12 -25.37 -14.26
C PHE A 175 -31.85 -26.20 -13.21
N SER A 176 -31.67 -27.51 -13.24
CA SER A 176 -32.19 -28.43 -12.23
C SER A 176 -31.13 -29.43 -11.82
N PHE A 177 -31.16 -29.79 -10.54
CA PHE A 177 -30.26 -30.74 -9.92
C PHE A 177 -31.02 -31.76 -9.09
N VAL A 178 -30.53 -32.99 -9.07
CA VAL A 178 -30.89 -34.03 -8.09
C VAL A 178 -29.63 -34.70 -7.58
N GLY A 179 -29.48 -34.80 -6.26
CA GLY A 179 -28.32 -35.48 -5.66
C GLY A 179 -28.25 -35.38 -4.14
N ASP A 180 -27.28 -36.10 -3.59
CA ASP A 180 -26.84 -36.16 -2.20
C ASP A 180 -25.31 -35.96 -2.17
N ASP A 181 -24.69 -35.31 -1.19
CA ASP A 181 -25.22 -34.60 -0.03
C ASP A 181 -25.37 -33.10 -0.36
N ASP A 182 -24.28 -32.33 -0.31
CA ASP A 182 -24.33 -30.89 -0.47
C ASP A 182 -24.37 -30.48 -1.95
N PHE A 183 -25.25 -29.53 -2.27
CA PHE A 183 -25.22 -28.85 -3.57
C PHE A 183 -25.58 -27.37 -3.50
N PHE A 184 -24.71 -26.54 -4.08
CA PHE A 184 -24.89 -25.10 -4.18
C PHE A 184 -24.68 -24.61 -5.61
N VAL A 185 -25.54 -23.71 -6.06
CA VAL A 185 -25.36 -22.99 -7.33
C VAL A 185 -25.33 -21.50 -7.06
N PHE A 186 -24.31 -20.84 -7.57
CA PHE A 186 -24.21 -19.39 -7.58
C PHE A 186 -24.31 -18.88 -9.01
N ILE A 187 -25.14 -17.85 -9.24
CA ILE A 187 -25.25 -17.12 -10.51
C ILE A 187 -25.12 -15.64 -10.19
N ASP A 188 -24.29 -14.92 -10.94
CA ASP A 188 -24.00 -13.50 -10.64
C ASP A 188 -23.53 -13.32 -9.17
N ASN A 189 -22.70 -14.28 -8.72
CA ASN A 189 -22.17 -14.38 -7.35
C ASN A 189 -23.23 -14.54 -6.25
N LYS A 190 -24.50 -14.78 -6.58
CA LYS A 190 -25.61 -14.95 -5.63
C LYS A 190 -26.05 -16.40 -5.59
N LEU A 191 -26.30 -16.93 -4.40
CA LEU A 191 -26.81 -18.27 -4.18
C LEU A 191 -28.23 -18.40 -4.73
N VAL A 192 -28.43 -19.31 -5.69
CA VAL A 192 -29.74 -19.54 -6.35
C VAL A 192 -30.31 -20.93 -6.09
N ILE A 193 -29.45 -21.93 -5.81
CA ILE A 193 -29.84 -23.25 -5.33
C ILE A 193 -29.04 -23.56 -4.08
N ASP A 194 -29.72 -24.05 -3.05
CA ASP A 194 -29.17 -24.35 -1.73
C ASP A 194 -29.76 -25.68 -1.24
N LEU A 195 -28.95 -26.73 -1.36
CA LEU A 195 -29.18 -28.07 -0.85
C LEU A 195 -28.00 -28.45 0.06
N GLY A 196 -27.76 -27.68 1.12
CA GLY A 196 -26.69 -27.99 2.06
C GLY A 196 -27.07 -29.08 3.07
N GLY A 197 -26.06 -29.65 3.73
CA GLY A 197 -26.21 -30.66 4.78
C GLY A 197 -26.20 -32.09 4.26
N LEU A 198 -26.19 -33.05 5.19
CA LEU A 198 -26.26 -34.48 4.88
C LEU A 198 -27.71 -34.90 4.69
N HIS A 199 -28.05 -35.44 3.53
CA HIS A 199 -29.40 -35.90 3.23
C HIS A 199 -29.40 -36.90 2.08
N SER A 200 -30.43 -37.74 2.00
CA SER A 200 -30.68 -38.54 0.78
C SER A 200 -30.90 -37.63 -0.43
N ALA A 201 -30.78 -38.17 -1.65
CA ALA A 201 -30.99 -37.41 -2.88
C ALA A 201 -32.23 -36.48 -2.85
N GLU A 202 -31.97 -35.17 -2.95
CA GLU A 202 -32.97 -34.10 -2.97
C GLU A 202 -32.91 -33.34 -4.31
N SER A 203 -33.97 -32.59 -4.61
CA SER A 203 -34.08 -31.88 -5.89
C SER A 203 -34.28 -30.38 -5.75
N ALA A 204 -33.69 -29.62 -6.67
CA ALA A 204 -33.91 -28.19 -6.81
C ALA A 204 -33.91 -27.77 -8.28
N SER A 205 -34.60 -26.68 -8.58
CA SER A 205 -34.58 -26.07 -9.91
C SER A 205 -34.72 -24.55 -9.82
N VAL A 206 -34.17 -23.86 -10.82
CA VAL A 206 -34.25 -22.41 -10.97
C VAL A 206 -34.52 -22.04 -12.43
N ASN A 207 -35.44 -21.10 -12.63
CA ASN A 207 -35.66 -20.43 -13.90
C ASN A 207 -34.92 -19.09 -13.87
N LEU A 208 -33.96 -18.88 -14.76
CA LEU A 208 -33.07 -17.73 -14.68
C LEU A 208 -33.79 -16.40 -14.99
N ASN A 209 -34.97 -16.43 -15.63
CA ASN A 209 -35.78 -15.22 -15.83
C ASN A 209 -36.25 -14.58 -14.51
N SER A 210 -36.31 -15.34 -13.41
CA SER A 210 -36.73 -14.79 -12.11
C SER A 210 -35.60 -14.12 -11.33
N LEU A 211 -34.36 -14.16 -11.84
CA LEU A 211 -33.17 -13.70 -11.12
C LEU A 211 -32.82 -12.23 -11.37
N GLY A 212 -33.59 -11.52 -12.22
CA GLY A 212 -33.31 -10.12 -12.56
C GLY A 212 -32.09 -9.93 -13.48
N LEU A 213 -31.67 -10.98 -14.18
CA LEU A 213 -30.58 -10.92 -15.16
C LEU A 213 -31.02 -10.15 -16.43
N THR A 214 -30.08 -9.48 -17.07
CA THR A 214 -30.31 -8.72 -18.31
C THR A 214 -29.93 -9.58 -19.51
N ARG A 215 -30.87 -9.78 -20.44
CA ARG A 215 -30.61 -10.56 -21.67
C ARG A 215 -29.48 -9.93 -22.48
N GLY A 216 -28.61 -10.76 -23.03
CA GLY A 216 -27.42 -10.34 -23.78
C GLY A 216 -26.15 -10.21 -22.94
N ASN A 217 -26.26 -10.23 -21.60
CA ASN A 217 -25.09 -10.18 -20.72
C ASN A 217 -24.54 -11.58 -20.43
N VAL A 218 -23.23 -11.64 -20.19
CA VAL A 218 -22.53 -12.83 -19.73
C VAL A 218 -22.45 -12.80 -18.21
N TYR A 219 -22.84 -13.89 -17.55
CA TYR A 219 -22.81 -14.02 -16.10
C TYR A 219 -21.97 -15.21 -15.66
N PRO A 220 -21.27 -15.12 -14.51
CA PRO A 220 -20.64 -16.27 -13.90
C PRO A 220 -21.70 -17.23 -13.35
N ILE A 221 -21.40 -18.51 -13.45
CA ILE A 221 -22.14 -19.63 -12.86
C ILE A 221 -21.18 -20.62 -12.22
N ASP A 222 -21.40 -20.91 -10.95
CA ASP A 222 -20.52 -21.77 -10.16
C ASP A 222 -21.33 -22.88 -9.49
N PHE A 223 -20.82 -24.11 -9.63
CA PHE A 223 -21.43 -25.31 -9.07
C PHE A 223 -20.51 -25.89 -8.00
N PHE A 224 -21.09 -26.24 -6.86
CA PHE A 224 -20.40 -26.85 -5.75
C PHE A 224 -21.20 -28.06 -5.29
N TYR A 225 -20.60 -29.24 -5.36
CA TYR A 225 -21.22 -30.51 -4.99
C TYR A 225 -20.30 -31.24 -4.02
N CYS A 226 -20.81 -31.84 -2.94
CA CYS A 226 -20.01 -32.75 -2.11
C CYS A 226 -20.78 -34.01 -1.79
N GLU A 227 -20.08 -35.13 -1.89
CA GLU A 227 -20.47 -36.37 -1.23
C GLU A 227 -19.69 -36.45 0.09
N ARG A 228 -20.42 -36.61 1.21
CA ARG A 228 -19.81 -36.59 2.54
C ARG A 228 -20.12 -37.83 3.36
N HIS A 229 -21.08 -38.66 2.94
CA HIS A 229 -21.48 -39.82 3.70
C HIS A 229 -21.76 -41.04 2.79
N THR A 230 -21.45 -42.23 3.29
CA THR A 230 -21.94 -43.50 2.71
C THR A 230 -23.47 -43.64 2.75
N THR A 231 -24.12 -44.52 1.98
CA THR A 231 -23.63 -45.61 1.13
C THR A 231 -23.95 -45.40 -0.35
N ARG A 232 -24.43 -44.21 -0.75
CA ARG A 232 -24.81 -43.87 -2.13
C ARG A 232 -24.23 -42.53 -2.52
N SER A 233 -24.08 -42.32 -3.83
CA SER A 233 -23.71 -41.03 -4.39
C SER A 233 -24.40 -40.84 -5.74
N THR A 234 -25.26 -39.83 -5.80
CA THR A 234 -26.14 -39.57 -6.92
C THR A 234 -25.98 -38.15 -7.42
N ILE A 235 -25.86 -38.01 -8.74
CA ILE A 235 -25.88 -36.72 -9.39
C ILE A 235 -26.72 -36.77 -10.67
N ARG A 236 -27.59 -35.77 -10.81
CA ARG A 236 -28.27 -35.48 -12.06
C ARG A 236 -28.34 -33.98 -12.26
N ILE A 237 -27.92 -33.53 -13.43
CA ILE A 237 -27.97 -32.13 -13.88
C ILE A 237 -28.82 -32.10 -15.14
N ASP A 238 -29.83 -31.25 -15.17
CA ASP A 238 -30.63 -30.94 -16.35
C ASP A 238 -30.60 -29.43 -16.60
N THR A 239 -30.12 -29.01 -17.77
CA THR A 239 -30.04 -27.58 -18.10
C THR A 239 -30.10 -27.30 -19.59
N ASN A 240 -30.57 -26.12 -19.98
CA ASN A 240 -30.39 -25.57 -21.33
C ASN A 240 -29.38 -24.41 -21.36
N ILE A 241 -28.68 -24.16 -20.24
CA ILE A 241 -27.62 -23.17 -20.14
C ILE A 241 -26.45 -23.66 -21.01
N LEU A 242 -26.08 -22.83 -21.98
CA LEU A 242 -24.88 -23.07 -22.78
C LEU A 242 -23.69 -22.47 -22.03
N ILE A 243 -22.95 -23.34 -21.37
CA ILE A 243 -21.73 -22.99 -20.66
C ILE A 243 -20.67 -22.52 -21.66
N THR A 244 -20.03 -21.41 -21.32
CA THR A 244 -18.92 -20.78 -22.04
C THR A 244 -17.72 -20.67 -21.13
N CYS A 245 -16.55 -20.85 -21.70
CA CYS A 245 -15.29 -20.69 -21.01
C CYS A 245 -14.57 -19.44 -21.48
N ASN A 246 -14.19 -18.54 -20.57
CA ASN A 246 -13.45 -17.34 -20.96
C ASN A 246 -12.00 -17.70 -21.27
N TYR A 247 -11.38 -18.51 -20.41
CA TYR A 247 -10.05 -19.05 -20.59
C TYR A 247 -9.95 -20.41 -19.90
N TYR A 248 -9.01 -21.23 -20.37
CA TYR A 248 -8.57 -22.42 -19.64
C TYR A 248 -7.25 -22.08 -18.96
N ASP A 249 -7.11 -22.46 -17.69
CA ASP A 249 -5.82 -22.33 -17.02
C ASP A 249 -4.80 -23.35 -17.59
N TYR A 250 -3.55 -23.27 -17.14
CA TYR A 250 -2.52 -24.22 -17.54
C TYR A 250 -2.77 -25.67 -17.07
N CYS A 251 -3.78 -25.91 -16.24
CA CYS A 251 -4.26 -27.24 -15.85
C CYS A 251 -5.37 -27.76 -16.78
N GLY A 252 -5.84 -26.94 -17.73
CA GLY A 252 -6.96 -27.27 -18.61
C GLY A 252 -8.33 -27.12 -17.94
N ILE A 253 -8.41 -26.42 -16.80
CA ILE A 253 -9.66 -26.15 -16.09
C ILE A 253 -10.28 -24.85 -16.60
N CYS A 254 -11.57 -24.90 -16.88
CA CYS A 254 -12.29 -23.71 -17.32
C CYS A 254 -12.37 -22.65 -16.21
N ASN A 255 -11.95 -21.42 -16.52
CA ASN A 255 -11.82 -20.32 -15.56
C ASN A 255 -11.05 -20.74 -14.29
N GLY A 256 -10.12 -21.70 -14.43
CA GLY A 256 -9.36 -22.23 -13.32
C GLY A 256 -8.32 -21.25 -12.78
N ASP A 257 -7.89 -21.47 -11.55
CA ASP A 257 -6.87 -20.67 -10.86
C ASP A 257 -5.49 -21.34 -10.88
N GLY A 258 -5.31 -22.43 -11.65
CA GLY A 258 -4.06 -23.19 -11.76
C GLY A 258 -3.76 -24.09 -10.56
N THR A 259 -4.54 -24.03 -9.49
CA THR A 259 -4.22 -24.73 -8.24
C THR A 259 -4.51 -26.24 -8.28
N SER A 260 -5.26 -26.70 -9.28
CA SER A 260 -5.57 -28.13 -9.44
C SER A 260 -4.38 -28.98 -9.90
N CYS A 261 -3.35 -28.37 -10.48
CA CYS A 261 -2.15 -29.06 -10.95
C CYS A 261 -0.82 -28.39 -10.56
N CYS A 262 -0.87 -27.15 -10.08
CA CYS A 262 0.28 -26.49 -9.48
C CYS A 262 0.08 -26.25 -7.99
N ASN A 263 1.13 -26.49 -7.23
CA ASN A 263 1.15 -26.28 -5.79
C ASN A 263 2.47 -25.60 -5.39
N ALA A 264 2.37 -24.47 -4.69
CA ALA A 264 3.50 -23.71 -4.16
C ALA A 264 4.43 -24.56 -3.28
N GLN A 265 3.87 -25.43 -2.43
CA GLN A 265 4.60 -26.22 -1.43
C GLN A 265 5.17 -27.54 -1.95
N THR A 266 4.78 -27.99 -3.15
CA THR A 266 5.27 -29.24 -3.74
C THR A 266 5.78 -29.03 -5.15
N THR A 267 4.93 -28.63 -6.10
CA THR A 267 5.29 -28.41 -7.50
C THR A 267 6.33 -27.30 -7.66
N CYS A 268 6.18 -26.21 -6.90
CA CYS A 268 7.01 -25.01 -6.97
C CYS A 268 7.95 -24.85 -5.77
N ASN A 269 8.08 -25.83 -4.90
CA ASN A 269 8.94 -25.69 -3.73
C ASN A 269 10.41 -25.90 -4.12
N ASP A 270 11.23 -24.85 -4.00
CA ASP A 270 12.68 -24.92 -4.26
C ASP A 270 13.49 -25.41 -3.06
N ASN A 271 12.81 -25.75 -1.95
CA ASN A 271 13.35 -26.08 -0.64
C ASN A 271 14.18 -24.95 0.01
N ASN A 272 14.04 -23.72 -0.46
CA ASN A 272 14.65 -22.57 0.15
C ASN A 272 13.65 -21.92 1.13
N PRO A 273 13.87 -22.02 2.45
CA PRO A 273 12.93 -21.49 3.42
C PRO A 273 12.93 -19.94 3.46
N CYS A 274 13.81 -19.28 2.70
CA CYS A 274 13.91 -17.81 2.58
C CYS A 274 13.20 -17.23 1.35
N THR A 275 12.61 -18.07 0.51
CA THR A 275 11.75 -17.65 -0.60
C THR A 275 10.29 -17.93 -0.26
N THR A 276 9.41 -17.18 -0.91
CA THR A 276 8.00 -17.48 -1.05
C THR A 276 7.81 -18.02 -2.45
N ASP A 277 7.45 -19.28 -2.53
CA ASP A 277 7.19 -19.97 -3.77
C ASP A 277 5.75 -19.74 -4.22
N ILE A 278 5.57 -19.39 -5.48
CA ILE A 278 4.27 -19.05 -6.06
C ILE A 278 4.14 -19.78 -7.40
N CYS A 279 2.97 -20.37 -7.61
CA CYS A 279 2.60 -20.92 -8.91
C CYS A 279 2.51 -19.81 -9.98
N PRO A 280 2.78 -20.13 -11.25
CA PRO A 280 2.59 -19.16 -12.33
C PRO A 280 1.15 -18.67 -12.40
N SER A 281 0.94 -17.51 -13.05
CA SER A 281 -0.41 -17.00 -13.34
C SER A 281 -1.23 -18.07 -14.07
N PRO A 282 -2.55 -18.22 -13.79
CA PRO A 282 -3.39 -19.25 -14.40
C PRO A 282 -3.36 -19.25 -15.93
N THR A 283 -3.14 -18.09 -16.56
CA THR A 283 -3.08 -17.93 -18.02
C THR A 283 -1.70 -18.21 -18.65
N THR A 284 -0.72 -18.60 -17.84
CA THR A 284 0.65 -18.90 -18.30
C THR A 284 0.65 -20.08 -19.26
N LYS A 285 1.26 -19.95 -20.44
CA LYS A 285 1.40 -21.08 -21.38
C LYS A 285 2.55 -21.98 -20.94
N ILE A 286 2.24 -23.16 -20.43
CA ILE A 286 3.24 -24.12 -19.93
C ILE A 286 3.60 -25.13 -21.02
N ASN A 287 4.87 -25.07 -21.46
CA ASN A 287 5.48 -26.09 -22.31
C ASN A 287 6.55 -26.82 -21.48
N GLY A 288 6.23 -28.02 -20.97
CA GLY A 288 7.11 -28.80 -20.09
C GLY A 288 6.64 -28.86 -18.63
N PRO A 289 7.53 -29.22 -17.68
CA PRO A 289 7.18 -29.27 -16.26
C PRO A 289 6.79 -27.90 -15.70
N ILE A 290 5.71 -27.86 -14.92
CA ILE A 290 5.20 -26.63 -14.28
C ILE A 290 6.27 -25.98 -13.39
N SER A 291 7.12 -26.79 -12.74
CA SER A 291 8.21 -26.34 -11.88
C SER A 291 9.13 -25.29 -12.52
N ASN A 292 9.27 -25.31 -13.85
CA ASN A 292 10.14 -24.38 -14.58
C ASN A 292 9.55 -22.96 -14.71
N TYR A 293 8.27 -22.80 -14.38
CA TYR A 293 7.52 -21.53 -14.49
C TYR A 293 7.15 -20.96 -13.12
N CYS A 294 7.61 -21.60 -12.05
CA CYS A 294 7.38 -21.15 -10.68
C CYS A 294 8.13 -19.84 -10.39
N ILE A 295 7.53 -19.01 -9.54
CA ILE A 295 8.11 -17.75 -9.10
C ILE A 295 8.59 -17.95 -7.66
N HIS A 296 9.89 -17.76 -7.44
CA HIS A 296 10.52 -17.86 -6.13
C HIS A 296 10.94 -16.47 -5.70
N THR A 297 10.05 -15.78 -5.00
CA THR A 297 10.33 -14.41 -4.56
C THR A 297 11.06 -14.48 -3.22
N PRO A 298 12.24 -13.85 -3.05
CA PRO A 298 12.80 -13.68 -1.71
C PRO A 298 11.75 -13.07 -0.80
N LYS A 299 11.58 -13.57 0.43
CA LYS A 299 10.63 -12.99 1.37
C LYS A 299 10.93 -11.49 1.53
N GLU A 300 10.06 -10.65 0.96
CA GLU A 300 10.18 -9.20 0.97
C GLU A 300 9.99 -8.67 2.41
N PHE A 301 10.84 -7.71 2.78
CA PHE A 301 10.81 -7.04 4.07
C PHE A 301 10.18 -5.67 3.92
N SER A 302 8.86 -5.59 3.77
CA SER A 302 8.16 -4.33 3.97
C SER A 302 7.82 -4.20 5.45
N LEU A 303 8.50 -3.30 6.17
CA LEU A 303 8.04 -2.89 7.49
C LEU A 303 7.73 -1.39 7.54
N PRO A 304 6.56 -1.01 8.08
CA PRO A 304 6.37 0.28 8.71
C PRO A 304 7.28 0.33 9.95
N SER A 305 8.08 1.39 10.07
CA SER A 305 8.92 1.73 11.24
C SER A 305 10.08 0.75 11.55
N ASP A 306 11.13 0.74 10.73
CA ASP A 306 12.34 -0.02 11.09
C ASP A 306 13.26 0.76 12.01
N ASN A 307 13.60 0.10 13.12
CA ASN A 307 14.74 0.43 13.97
C ASN A 307 16.02 0.31 13.13
N ILE A 308 16.52 1.45 12.65
CA ILE A 308 17.67 1.52 11.73
C ILE A 308 19.00 1.03 12.34
N CYS A 309 18.99 0.55 13.58
CA CYS A 309 20.14 -0.04 14.25
C CYS A 309 20.30 -1.55 14.04
N PHE A 310 19.39 -2.19 13.29
CA PHE A 310 19.46 -3.61 12.99
C PHE A 310 19.29 -3.86 11.50
N THR A 311 20.06 -4.81 10.98
CA THR A 311 19.83 -5.42 9.67
C THR A 311 19.11 -6.74 9.87
N LYS A 312 18.16 -7.06 9.00
CA LYS A 312 17.45 -8.34 9.01
C LYS A 312 17.99 -9.20 7.89
N GLN A 313 18.34 -10.44 8.21
CA GLN A 313 18.72 -11.45 7.22
C GLN A 313 17.94 -12.72 7.47
N CYS A 314 17.51 -13.37 6.40
CA CYS A 314 16.86 -14.67 6.51
C CYS A 314 17.88 -15.76 6.82
N ASN A 315 17.59 -16.56 7.83
CA ASN A 315 18.36 -17.74 8.19
C ASN A 315 18.05 -18.87 7.21
N SER A 316 19.03 -19.26 6.40
CA SER A 316 18.87 -20.28 5.36
C SER A 316 18.53 -21.69 5.88
N THR A 317 18.67 -21.94 7.18
CA THR A 317 18.35 -23.24 7.80
C THR A 317 16.94 -23.27 8.36
N THR A 318 16.49 -22.18 8.99
CA THR A 318 15.20 -22.14 9.70
C THR A 318 14.12 -21.40 8.93
N GLY A 319 14.48 -20.58 7.94
CA GLY A 319 13.56 -19.65 7.27
C GLY A 319 13.13 -18.47 8.13
N ASN A 320 13.66 -18.38 9.36
CA ASN A 320 13.38 -17.30 10.29
C ASN A 320 14.21 -16.07 9.95
N ILE A 321 13.69 -14.91 10.33
CA ILE A 321 14.37 -13.64 10.10
C ILE A 321 15.15 -13.28 11.35
N ASP A 322 16.47 -13.37 11.26
CA ASP A 322 17.38 -13.02 12.33
C ASP A 322 17.76 -11.53 12.21
N SER A 323 17.82 -10.85 13.36
CA SER A 323 18.18 -9.43 13.45
C SER A 323 19.61 -9.29 13.94
N PHE A 324 20.43 -8.57 13.19
CA PHE A 324 21.84 -8.33 13.50
C PHE A 324 22.06 -6.85 13.78
N PRO A 325 22.62 -6.47 14.93
CA PRO A 325 22.91 -5.07 15.23
C PRO A 325 23.95 -4.53 14.25
N ILE A 326 23.76 -3.30 13.78
CA ILE A 326 24.77 -2.62 12.98
C ILE A 326 25.91 -2.14 13.87
N THR A 327 27.14 -2.29 13.39
CA THR A 327 28.31 -1.71 14.03
C THR A 327 28.50 -0.29 13.49
N CYS A 328 28.48 0.70 14.38
CA CYS A 328 28.73 2.08 13.98
C CYS A 328 30.16 2.27 13.46
N LEU A 329 30.30 3.07 12.40
CA LEU A 329 31.58 3.40 11.78
C LEU A 329 32.54 3.99 12.82
N ASP A 330 33.81 3.59 12.78
CA ASP A 330 34.86 4.17 13.63
C ASP A 330 35.27 5.54 13.08
N LEU A 331 34.94 6.59 13.83
CA LEU A 331 35.24 7.99 13.50
C LEU A 331 36.28 8.58 14.47
N SER A 332 37.12 7.74 15.06
CA SER A 332 38.17 8.19 15.99
C SER A 332 39.15 9.18 15.34
N ASN A 333 39.41 9.07 14.04
CA ASN A 333 40.26 10.03 13.30
C ASN A 333 39.62 11.42 13.14
N ASP A 334 38.30 11.52 13.28
CA ASP A 334 37.55 12.78 13.32
C ASP A 334 37.35 13.27 14.76
N CYS A 335 38.01 12.61 15.73
CA CYS A 335 37.86 12.84 17.16
C CYS A 335 36.41 12.64 17.62
N LEU A 336 35.66 11.75 16.97
CA LEU A 336 34.29 11.43 17.30
C LEU A 336 34.21 10.03 17.93
N LYS A 337 33.56 9.94 19.09
CA LYS A 337 33.31 8.67 19.78
C LYS A 337 31.86 8.26 19.56
N SER A 338 31.64 7.03 19.13
CA SER A 338 30.30 6.48 19.03
C SER A 338 29.67 6.37 20.42
N ILE A 339 28.45 6.88 20.58
CA ILE A 339 27.64 6.73 21.79
C ILE A 339 26.54 5.66 21.63
N GLY A 340 26.63 4.88 20.55
CA GLY A 340 25.67 3.84 20.20
C GLY A 340 24.76 4.25 19.03
N CYS A 341 23.79 3.39 18.73
CA CYS A 341 22.82 3.60 17.67
C CYS A 341 21.43 3.86 18.24
N ASN A 342 20.79 4.92 17.76
CA ASN A 342 19.43 5.32 18.10
C ASN A 342 18.42 4.80 17.06
N TRP A 343 17.29 4.27 17.51
CA TRP A 343 16.33 3.58 16.65
C TRP A 343 15.65 4.46 15.59
N THR A 344 15.71 5.79 15.74
CA THR A 344 15.17 6.78 14.79
C THR A 344 16.27 7.45 13.97
N ASN A 345 17.43 7.74 14.60
CA ASN A 345 18.47 8.59 14.01
C ASN A 345 19.75 7.85 13.61
N GLY A 346 19.87 6.55 13.91
CA GLY A 346 20.97 5.71 13.49
C GLY A 346 22.17 5.87 14.41
N CYS A 347 23.37 5.58 13.90
CA CYS A 347 24.60 5.71 14.67
C CYS A 347 24.84 7.17 15.09
N GLN A 348 25.00 7.37 16.40
CA GLN A 348 25.24 8.68 17.00
C GLN A 348 26.68 8.77 17.50
N TYR A 349 27.20 10.00 17.44
CA TYR A 349 28.58 10.31 17.75
C TYR A 349 28.65 11.58 18.59
N GLU A 350 29.57 11.60 19.54
CA GLU A 350 29.91 12.78 20.32
C GLU A 350 31.38 13.16 20.11
N SER A 351 31.70 14.45 20.27
CA SER A 351 33.09 14.91 20.21
C SER A 351 33.88 14.35 21.39
N SER A 352 35.02 13.75 21.11
CA SER A 352 36.04 13.37 22.10
C SER A 352 36.85 14.58 22.58
N CYS A 353 36.81 15.69 21.83
CA CYS A 353 37.46 16.95 22.20
C CYS A 353 36.58 17.74 23.18
N THR A 354 36.72 17.45 24.48
CA THR A 354 35.88 18.01 25.55
C THR A 354 36.67 18.83 26.56
N ASP A 355 38.00 18.89 26.43
CA ASP A 355 38.84 19.69 27.32
C ASP A 355 38.66 21.19 27.06
N ALA A 356 38.62 22.01 28.12
CA ALA A 356 38.39 23.45 28.03
C ALA A 356 39.48 24.20 27.22
N CYS A 357 40.66 23.59 27.06
CA CYS A 357 41.76 24.09 26.25
C CYS A 357 41.84 23.50 24.83
N GLN A 358 40.82 22.76 24.42
CA GLN A 358 40.66 22.32 23.04
C GLN A 358 39.68 23.24 22.31
N VAL A 359 39.95 23.49 21.04
CA VAL A 359 39.04 24.22 20.17
C VAL A 359 37.87 23.30 19.83
N LYS A 360 36.65 23.75 20.12
CA LYS A 360 35.43 22.95 19.93
C LYS A 360 35.30 22.54 18.46
N ASN A 361 35.08 21.24 18.21
CA ASN A 361 34.90 20.63 16.90
C ASN A 361 36.08 20.77 15.92
N GLN A 362 37.30 21.07 16.40
CA GLN A 362 38.50 21.04 15.57
C GLN A 362 39.38 19.84 15.89
N CYS A 363 39.44 18.92 14.94
CA CYS A 363 40.24 17.71 15.01
C CYS A 363 41.23 17.67 13.85
N ASN A 364 42.44 17.17 14.12
CA ASN A 364 43.41 16.84 13.10
C ASN A 364 43.87 15.39 13.28
N ASN A 365 43.29 14.49 12.49
CA ASN A 365 43.63 13.06 12.43
C ASN A 365 43.70 12.39 13.81
N GLY A 366 42.62 12.51 14.59
CA GLY A 366 42.45 11.91 15.92
C GLY A 366 43.07 12.72 17.07
N THR A 367 43.70 13.87 16.79
CA THR A 367 44.22 14.77 17.82
C THR A 367 43.44 16.08 17.85
N CYS A 368 42.90 16.43 19.02
CA CYS A 368 42.17 17.69 19.22
C CYS A 368 43.10 18.89 19.12
N VAL A 369 42.66 19.93 18.40
CA VAL A 369 43.42 21.17 18.28
C VAL A 369 43.38 21.92 19.61
N VAL A 370 44.53 22.31 20.14
CA VAL A 370 44.65 23.08 21.39
C VAL A 370 44.54 24.59 21.11
N LYS A 371 43.89 25.32 22.03
CA LYS A 371 43.78 26.78 21.97
C LYS A 371 45.18 27.41 22.10
N SER A 372 45.57 28.21 21.12
CA SER A 372 46.82 28.99 21.16
C SER A 372 46.65 30.27 21.99
N SER A 373 47.76 30.96 22.29
CA SER A 373 47.74 32.30 22.90
C SER A 373 46.88 33.28 22.09
N ASP A 374 46.98 33.23 20.77
CA ASP A 374 46.23 34.11 19.87
C ASP A 374 44.74 33.77 19.86
N TYR A 375 44.41 32.47 19.96
CA TYR A 375 43.04 32.01 20.12
C TYR A 375 42.45 32.51 21.45
N CYS A 376 43.21 32.42 22.55
CA CYS A 376 42.75 32.91 23.85
C CYS A 376 42.63 34.44 23.93
N ALA A 377 43.50 35.18 23.25
CA ALA A 377 43.37 36.63 23.13
C ALA A 377 42.09 37.01 22.36
N LYS A 378 41.76 36.27 21.29
CA LYS A 378 40.49 36.44 20.56
C LYS A 378 39.27 36.13 21.42
N GLU A 379 39.30 35.02 22.15
CA GLU A 379 38.16 34.57 22.96
C GLU A 379 37.86 35.52 24.14
N LEU A 380 38.89 36.13 24.73
CA LEU A 380 38.73 37.01 25.89
C LEU A 380 38.61 38.50 25.53
N ASP A 381 39.21 38.95 24.42
CA ASP A 381 39.28 40.38 24.05
C ASP A 381 38.90 40.67 22.58
N ASP A 382 38.16 39.77 21.91
CA ASP A 382 37.51 39.98 20.59
C ASP A 382 38.46 40.57 19.53
N ASP A 383 39.61 39.91 19.34
CA ASP A 383 40.71 40.29 18.42
C ASP A 383 41.50 41.56 18.82
N SER A 384 41.25 42.13 20.00
CA SER A 384 41.96 43.30 20.55
C SER A 384 42.92 42.91 21.67
N ALA A 385 43.90 42.06 21.37
CA ALA A 385 44.85 41.54 22.36
C ALA A 385 45.50 42.66 23.19
N ASP A 386 45.15 42.75 24.48
CA ASP A 386 45.74 43.73 25.39
C ASP A 386 47.25 43.47 25.54
N ILE A 387 48.04 44.46 25.11
CA ILE A 387 49.52 44.43 25.09
C ILE A 387 50.14 44.34 26.51
N CYS A 388 49.34 44.63 27.53
CA CYS A 388 49.68 44.54 28.94
C CYS A 388 49.27 43.22 29.59
N SER A 389 48.77 42.27 28.82
CA SER A 389 48.31 40.96 29.30
C SER A 389 49.00 39.80 28.57
N VAL A 390 49.14 38.67 29.25
CA VAL A 390 49.61 37.39 28.70
C VAL A 390 48.44 36.42 28.66
N TYR A 391 48.19 35.86 27.47
CA TYR A 391 47.12 34.90 27.22
C TYR A 391 47.69 33.49 27.13
N SER A 392 47.08 32.58 27.87
CA SER A 392 47.38 31.16 27.79
C SER A 392 46.10 30.38 28.08
N CYS A 393 46.15 29.07 27.89
CA CYS A 393 45.04 28.21 28.26
C CYS A 393 45.43 27.33 29.43
N ASP A 394 44.57 27.25 30.45
CA ASP A 394 44.71 26.40 31.61
C ASP A 394 43.42 25.62 31.87
N SER A 395 43.46 24.31 31.59
CA SER A 395 42.32 23.41 31.76
C SER A 395 41.84 23.32 33.22
N SER A 396 42.70 23.60 34.20
CA SER A 396 42.33 23.60 35.63
C SER A 396 41.54 24.84 36.04
N GLN A 397 41.70 25.95 35.31
CA GLN A 397 40.98 27.21 35.50
C GLN A 397 39.75 27.32 34.58
N GLY A 398 39.43 26.27 33.83
CA GLY A 398 38.24 26.21 32.99
C GLY A 398 38.40 26.83 31.60
N GLY A 399 39.62 27.03 31.09
CA GLY A 399 39.86 27.43 29.69
C GLY A 399 40.91 28.53 29.53
N CYS A 400 40.64 29.48 28.63
CA CYS A 400 41.55 30.60 28.37
C CYS A 400 41.64 31.51 29.59
N ILE A 401 42.87 31.85 29.97
CA ILE A 401 43.17 32.75 31.07
C ILE A 401 43.94 33.97 30.57
N LYS A 402 43.70 35.09 31.23
CA LYS A 402 44.37 36.37 31.02
C LYS A 402 45.13 36.74 32.28
N GLN A 403 46.44 36.94 32.17
CA GLN A 403 47.30 37.31 33.30
C GLN A 403 47.98 38.65 33.04
N GLU A 404 48.06 39.48 34.09
CA GLU A 404 48.75 40.78 34.04
C GLU A 404 50.26 40.61 33.81
N LYS A 405 50.80 41.37 32.85
CA LYS A 405 52.22 41.31 32.46
C LYS A 405 53.16 41.94 33.49
N CYS A 406 52.69 42.95 34.24
CA CYS A 406 53.49 43.69 35.23
C CYS A 406 53.22 43.18 36.65
N GLN A 407 54.19 42.45 37.22
CA GLN A 407 54.08 41.90 38.57
C GLN A 407 54.38 42.97 39.65
N GLN A 408 53.57 42.99 40.72
CA GLN A 408 53.71 43.95 41.82
C GLN A 408 54.90 43.64 42.73
N GLY A 409 55.55 44.68 43.25
CA GLY A 409 56.65 44.55 44.23
C GLY A 409 56.17 44.33 45.67
N SER A 410 57.09 43.99 46.57
CA SER A 410 56.80 43.66 47.97
C SER A 410 56.44 44.85 48.88
N ASN A 411 56.52 46.09 48.40
CA ASN A 411 56.18 47.31 49.15
C ASN A 411 54.78 47.81 48.76
N LYS A 412 53.82 47.68 49.68
CA LYS A 412 52.39 47.97 49.42
C LYS A 412 52.03 49.45 49.31
N CYS A 413 52.97 50.37 49.50
CA CYS A 413 52.78 51.81 49.27
C CYS A 413 53.18 52.27 47.86
N LEU A 414 53.59 51.32 47.00
CA LEU A 414 53.99 51.54 45.60
C LEU A 414 53.23 50.57 44.67
N VAL A 415 52.74 51.06 43.53
CA VAL A 415 51.99 50.26 42.53
C VAL A 415 52.72 50.30 41.19
N SER A 416 53.00 49.13 40.62
CA SER A 416 53.49 48.93 39.25
C SER A 416 52.30 48.93 38.27
N LEU A 417 52.30 49.79 37.26
CA LEU A 417 51.26 49.98 36.25
C LEU A 417 51.85 49.75 34.85
N CYS A 418 51.13 49.07 33.96
CA CYS A 418 51.54 48.92 32.57
C CYS A 418 51.14 50.16 31.76
N ASP A 419 52.05 50.67 30.92
CA ASP A 419 51.77 51.75 29.97
C ASP A 419 50.98 51.19 28.77
N PRO A 420 49.73 51.62 28.55
CA PRO A 420 48.86 51.07 27.52
C PRO A 420 49.30 51.39 26.09
N SER A 421 50.27 52.28 25.89
CA SER A 421 50.75 52.67 24.55
C SER A 421 51.93 51.82 24.05
N ASN A 422 52.70 51.20 24.94
CA ASN A 422 53.89 50.42 24.59
C ASN A 422 54.08 49.11 25.38
N GLY A 423 53.28 48.87 26.43
CA GLY A 423 53.34 47.64 27.23
C GLY A 423 54.49 47.57 28.25
N GLU A 424 55.10 48.71 28.62
CA GLU A 424 56.17 48.81 29.64
C GLU A 424 55.62 49.05 31.07
N CYS A 425 56.29 48.53 32.11
CA CYS A 425 55.84 48.66 33.50
C CYS A 425 56.47 49.86 34.24
N ILE A 426 55.65 50.75 34.84
CA ILE A 426 56.05 51.95 35.60
C ILE A 426 55.57 51.91 37.06
N VAL A 427 56.25 52.53 38.04
CA VAL A 427 55.90 52.45 39.48
C VAL A 427 55.46 53.82 40.05
N ARG A 428 54.39 53.88 40.87
CA ARG A 428 53.86 55.12 41.52
C ARG A 428 53.48 54.93 43.00
N GLU A 429 53.46 56.00 43.80
CA GLU A 429 53.08 56.01 45.23
C GLU A 429 51.56 56.09 45.48
N VAL A 430 51.07 55.45 46.55
CA VAL A 430 49.65 55.40 46.94
C VAL A 430 49.22 56.68 47.70
N PRO A 431 48.17 57.42 47.28
CA PRO A 431 47.73 58.67 47.93
C PRO A 431 47.11 58.48 49.34
N ASN A 432 47.37 59.42 50.27
CA ASN A 432 46.84 59.43 51.65
C ASN A 432 45.32 59.72 51.69
N PRO A 433 44.47 58.80 52.16
CA PRO A 433 43.02 58.93 52.12
C PRO A 433 42.42 59.85 53.21
N TYR A 434 43.18 60.31 54.22
CA TYR A 434 42.65 61.13 55.34
C TYR A 434 42.91 62.63 55.21
N ALA A 435 43.52 63.09 54.11
CA ALA A 435 43.99 64.48 53.95
C ALA A 435 42.89 65.56 54.07
N ASN A 436 41.60 65.19 53.94
CA ASN A 436 40.45 66.11 54.00
C ASN A 436 39.51 65.87 55.20
N ASN A 437 39.95 65.17 56.24
CA ASN A 437 39.12 64.83 57.40
C ASN A 437 39.38 65.74 58.62
N SER A 438 38.40 66.56 59.01
CA SER A 438 38.52 67.50 60.14
C SER A 438 38.27 66.89 61.53
N CYS A 439 37.94 65.59 61.61
CA CYS A 439 37.72 64.86 62.87
C CYS A 439 38.86 63.86 63.22
N ILE A 440 39.92 63.71 62.40
CA ILE A 440 41.02 62.74 62.65
C ILE A 440 42.40 63.11 62.01
N GLU A 441 43.54 62.81 62.68
CA GLU A 441 44.90 62.72 62.11
C GLU A 441 45.42 61.26 61.96
N ALA A 442 46.20 60.93 60.89
CA ALA A 442 46.70 59.56 60.61
C ALA A 442 48.05 59.42 59.84
N THR A 443 48.79 58.30 60.03
CA THR A 443 50.11 57.95 59.40
C THR A 443 50.16 56.53 58.78
N CYS A 444 50.88 56.32 57.65
CA CYS A 444 50.92 55.05 56.86
C CYS A 444 51.95 54.01 57.32
N ASP A 445 51.57 52.73 57.30
CA ASP A 445 52.40 51.56 57.59
C ASP A 445 52.90 50.85 56.30
N PRO A 446 54.23 50.73 56.08
CA PRO A 446 54.82 50.19 54.84
C PRO A 446 54.71 48.67 54.61
N ASP A 447 54.39 47.85 55.62
CA ASP A 447 54.17 46.40 55.42
C ASP A 447 52.71 46.06 55.02
N THR A 448 51.78 46.95 55.36
CA THR A 448 50.33 46.73 55.17
C THR A 448 49.68 47.70 54.18
N GLY A 449 50.28 48.87 53.93
CA GLY A 449 49.73 49.92 53.06
C GLY A 449 48.60 50.75 53.68
N LEU A 450 48.39 50.67 55.01
CA LEU A 450 47.24 51.26 55.72
C LEU A 450 47.65 52.45 56.61
N TYR A 451 46.80 53.48 56.71
CA TYR A 451 47.01 54.69 57.53
C TYR A 451 46.20 54.63 58.87
N THR A 452 46.78 54.98 60.04
CA THR A 452 46.17 54.82 61.40
C THR A 452 45.59 56.11 62.06
N PRO A 453 44.26 56.21 62.34
CA PRO A 453 43.54 57.44 62.80
C PRO A 453 43.19 57.59 64.34
N SER A 454 43.00 58.82 64.89
CA SER A 454 42.38 59.16 66.23
C SER A 454 41.33 60.33 66.30
N GLU A 455 40.23 60.23 67.09
CA GLU A 455 38.95 61.03 67.00
C GLU A 455 38.51 61.95 68.20
N LYS A 456 37.52 62.88 67.99
CA LYS A 456 36.91 63.89 68.93
C LYS A 456 35.35 63.76 69.07
N ASN A 457 34.73 64.09 70.23
CA ASN A 457 33.38 63.62 70.70
C ASN A 457 32.18 64.65 70.69
N CYS A 458 30.90 64.20 70.54
CA CYS A 458 29.63 65.00 70.38
C CYS A 458 28.33 64.41 71.04
N GLY A 459 27.32 65.24 71.40
CA GLY A 459 26.12 64.89 72.26
C GLY A 459 24.70 64.85 71.61
N ASP A 460 23.64 64.51 72.40
CA ASP A 460 22.30 63.95 72.03
C ASP A 460 21.13 64.94 71.65
N ARG A 461 20.18 64.53 70.76
CA ARG A 461 19.04 65.30 70.17
C ARG A 461 17.71 64.51 69.97
N SER A 462 17.24 63.82 71.00
CA SER A 462 16.12 62.86 70.95
C SER A 462 14.68 63.38 70.73
N ASN A 463 14.41 64.69 70.74
CA ASN A 463 13.04 65.24 70.56
C ASN A 463 12.60 65.42 69.09
N GLU A 464 13.46 65.06 68.12
CA GLU A 464 13.22 65.19 66.67
C GLU A 464 13.10 63.83 65.97
N CYS A 465 12.75 62.76 66.72
CA CYS A 465 12.79 61.37 66.23
C CYS A 465 14.20 60.94 65.73
N LEU A 466 15.28 61.53 66.26
CA LEU A 466 16.68 61.28 65.86
C LEU A 466 17.53 60.82 67.07
N SER A 467 18.42 59.84 66.89
CA SER A 467 19.43 59.43 67.87
C SER A 467 20.84 59.74 67.35
N ASN A 468 21.74 60.20 68.21
CA ASN A 468 23.11 60.56 67.84
C ASN A 468 23.92 59.33 67.40
N THR A 469 24.59 59.40 66.23
CA THR A 469 25.33 58.27 65.65
C THR A 469 26.82 58.51 65.38
N GLY A 470 27.37 59.72 65.60
CA GLY A 470 28.85 59.94 65.57
C GLY A 470 29.31 61.19 64.78
N CYS A 471 30.64 61.42 64.62
CA CYS A 471 31.21 62.53 63.83
C CYS A 471 31.47 62.15 62.36
N ASN A 472 31.01 62.94 61.39
CA ASN A 472 31.39 62.83 59.98
C ASN A 472 32.66 63.62 59.66
N GLN A 473 33.56 62.98 58.91
CA GLN A 473 34.90 63.46 58.56
C GLN A 473 34.96 64.83 57.85
N SER A 474 33.90 65.26 57.16
CA SER A 474 33.90 66.54 56.42
C SER A 474 33.09 67.65 57.10
N ALA A 475 32.16 67.30 58.00
CA ALA A 475 31.10 68.21 58.44
C ALA A 475 30.85 68.27 59.96
N GLY A 476 31.41 67.36 60.77
CA GLY A 476 31.08 67.27 62.20
C GLY A 476 29.93 66.30 62.48
N CYS A 477 29.27 66.41 63.64
CA CYS A 477 28.46 65.34 64.24
C CYS A 477 27.05 65.11 63.66
N GLU A 478 26.66 63.83 63.56
CA GLU A 478 25.52 63.30 62.80
C GLU A 478 24.58 62.41 63.66
N TYR A 479 23.30 62.37 63.26
CA TYR A 479 22.19 61.72 63.97
C TYR A 479 21.34 60.86 63.00
N GLN A 480 20.76 59.73 63.47
CA GLN A 480 19.94 58.76 62.72
C GLN A 480 18.46 58.76 63.16
N THR A 481 17.54 58.57 62.20
CA THR A 481 16.06 58.62 62.41
C THR A 481 15.44 57.31 62.93
N LEU A 482 14.40 57.44 63.75
CA LEU A 482 13.61 56.36 64.39
C LEU A 482 12.32 55.95 63.63
N CYS A 483 12.02 56.53 62.46
CA CYS A 483 10.91 56.09 61.60
C CYS A 483 11.40 55.16 60.48
N ASN A 484 11.51 53.86 60.78
CA ASN A 484 12.22 52.88 59.96
C ASN A 484 11.42 51.59 59.67
N ASN A 485 10.09 51.58 59.87
CA ASN A 485 9.27 50.46 59.40
C ASN A 485 9.20 50.47 57.87
N VAL A 486 9.19 49.30 57.23
CA VAL A 486 9.22 49.14 55.76
C VAL A 486 8.00 49.78 55.07
N CYS A 487 6.91 49.94 55.83
CA CYS A 487 5.70 50.66 55.41
C CYS A 487 5.62 52.12 55.88
N ASP A 488 6.69 52.70 56.43
CA ASP A 488 6.75 54.12 56.78
C ASP A 488 7.32 54.95 55.60
N VAL A 489 6.85 56.19 55.45
CA VAL A 489 7.39 57.16 54.47
C VAL A 489 8.53 58.03 55.03
N GLY A 490 9.09 57.65 56.18
CA GLY A 490 10.22 58.33 56.81
C GLY A 490 9.94 59.72 57.40
N GLN A 491 8.66 60.13 57.51
CA GLN A 491 8.26 61.42 58.10
C GLN A 491 7.74 61.24 59.53
N CYS A 492 8.30 62.01 60.48
CA CYS A 492 7.87 62.06 61.88
C CYS A 492 6.99 63.30 62.12
N ASN A 493 5.77 63.09 62.59
CA ASN A 493 4.88 64.14 63.06
C ASN A 493 4.71 64.02 64.58
N ASN A 494 5.41 64.88 65.33
CA ASN A 494 5.31 64.98 66.78
C ASN A 494 5.48 63.65 67.53
N GLY A 495 6.41 62.80 67.08
CA GLY A 495 6.71 61.50 67.68
C GLY A 495 5.97 60.29 67.08
N THR A 496 5.26 60.43 65.95
CA THR A 496 4.56 59.31 65.27
C THR A 496 4.86 59.30 63.76
N CYS A 497 5.14 58.12 63.18
CA CYS A 497 5.55 57.94 61.79
C CYS A 497 4.34 57.80 60.84
N VAL A 498 4.45 58.36 59.63
CA VAL A 498 3.43 58.31 58.57
C VAL A 498 3.60 57.05 57.69
N VAL A 499 2.50 56.39 57.30
CA VAL A 499 2.49 55.08 56.59
C VAL A 499 2.16 55.17 55.09
N LYS A 500 2.70 54.25 54.29
CA LYS A 500 2.53 54.13 52.82
C LYS A 500 1.10 53.73 52.43
N THR A 501 0.49 54.43 51.46
CA THR A 501 -0.82 54.12 50.87
C THR A 501 -0.70 53.26 49.60
N SER A 502 -1.82 52.77 49.04
CA SER A 502 -1.83 52.01 47.78
C SER A 502 -1.22 52.79 46.61
N ASP A 503 -1.49 54.10 46.53
CA ASP A 503 -0.95 54.97 45.48
C ASP A 503 0.55 55.20 45.67
N TYR A 504 1.00 55.30 46.93
CA TYR A 504 2.42 55.34 47.26
C TYR A 504 3.14 54.07 46.78
N CYS A 505 2.55 52.90 46.99
CA CYS A 505 3.14 51.63 46.57
C CYS A 505 3.11 51.39 45.06
N ALA A 506 2.09 51.88 44.34
CA ALA A 506 2.09 51.88 42.88
C ALA A 506 3.22 52.75 42.32
N ASN A 507 3.47 53.90 42.96
CA ASN A 507 4.55 54.81 42.56
C ASN A 507 5.94 54.27 42.87
N GLU A 508 6.11 53.62 44.03
CA GLU A 508 7.38 53.03 44.43
C GLU A 508 7.79 51.83 43.56
N LEU A 509 6.82 51.00 43.14
CA LEU A 509 7.10 49.79 42.34
C LEU A 509 7.10 50.04 40.83
N ASP A 510 6.26 50.97 40.33
CA ASP A 510 6.08 51.19 38.89
C ASP A 510 6.22 52.68 38.47
N SER A 511 6.84 53.53 39.30
CA SER A 511 7.25 54.90 38.94
C SER A 511 6.14 55.77 38.32
N ASP A 512 4.99 55.90 39.01
CA ASP A 512 3.76 56.60 38.56
C ASP A 512 3.05 55.96 37.34
N ASN A 513 3.43 54.74 36.95
CA ASN A 513 2.76 53.99 35.87
C ASN A 513 2.09 52.71 36.41
N ALA A 514 1.11 52.91 37.31
CA ALA A 514 0.38 51.82 37.95
C ALA A 514 -0.16 50.83 36.91
N ASP A 515 0.29 49.58 36.99
CA ASP A 515 -0.16 48.49 36.13
C ASP A 515 -1.65 48.22 36.42
N ILE A 516 -2.50 48.51 35.44
CA ILE A 516 -3.96 48.37 35.52
C ILE A 516 -4.42 46.92 35.79
N CYS A 517 -3.51 45.95 35.64
CA CYS A 517 -3.68 44.52 35.89
C CYS A 517 -3.14 44.05 37.24
N SER A 518 -2.72 44.98 38.10
CA SER A 518 -2.14 44.69 39.41
C SER A 518 -2.83 45.48 40.54
N VAL A 519 -2.76 44.93 41.76
CA VAL A 519 -3.25 45.54 43.00
C VAL A 519 -2.05 45.81 43.91
N TYR A 520 -1.95 47.05 44.39
CA TYR A 520 -0.83 47.53 45.21
C TYR A 520 -1.26 47.72 46.66
N SER A 521 -0.45 47.20 47.58
CA SER A 521 -0.63 47.41 49.02
C SER A 521 0.70 47.33 49.74
N CYS A 522 0.78 47.81 50.98
CA CYS A 522 1.99 47.68 51.79
C CYS A 522 1.85 46.51 52.76
N ASP A 523 2.66 45.46 52.56
CA ASP A 523 2.80 44.35 53.49
C ASP A 523 3.72 44.76 54.65
N PRO A 524 3.29 44.62 55.92
CA PRO A 524 4.05 45.05 57.09
C PRO A 524 5.44 44.40 57.27
N ASN A 525 5.74 43.30 56.59
CA ASN A 525 7.02 42.60 56.66
C ASN A 525 7.85 42.73 55.37
N GLN A 526 7.20 42.98 54.22
CA GLN A 526 7.87 43.00 52.91
C GLN A 526 7.90 44.39 52.25
N GLY A 527 7.19 45.38 52.79
CA GLY A 527 7.05 46.69 52.18
C GLY A 527 5.97 46.70 51.09
N CYS A 528 6.11 47.56 50.09
CA CYS A 528 5.14 47.60 49.00
C CYS A 528 5.15 46.30 48.19
N ILE A 529 3.98 45.68 48.06
CA ILE A 529 3.74 44.46 47.29
C ILE A 529 2.78 44.72 46.13
N LYS A 530 3.01 44.00 45.03
CA LYS A 530 2.21 44.00 43.80
C LYS A 530 1.60 42.61 43.63
N GLN A 531 0.27 42.51 43.59
CA GLN A 531 -0.47 41.26 43.39
C GLN A 531 -1.26 41.30 42.09
N GLU A 532 -1.33 40.19 41.35
CA GLU A 532 -2.12 40.14 40.11
C GLU A 532 -3.63 40.26 40.37
N LYS A 533 -4.30 41.08 39.55
CA LYS A 533 -5.75 41.35 39.65
C LYS A 533 -6.62 40.19 39.16
N CYS A 534 -6.15 39.40 38.19
CA CYS A 534 -6.90 38.31 37.59
C CYS A 534 -6.53 36.95 38.20
N GLN A 535 -7.51 36.30 38.83
CA GLN A 535 -7.32 34.97 39.40
C GLN A 535 -7.28 33.92 38.29
N GLN A 536 -6.32 33.00 38.37
CA GLN A 536 -6.17 31.92 37.40
C GLN A 536 -7.37 30.96 37.47
N SER A 537 -7.82 30.51 36.29
CA SER A 537 -8.93 29.56 36.15
C SER A 537 -8.64 28.25 36.90
N SER A 538 -9.66 27.68 37.54
CA SER A 538 -9.58 26.34 38.15
C SER A 538 -9.52 25.22 37.10
N ASN A 539 -9.95 25.50 35.86
CA ASN A 539 -9.76 24.62 34.71
C ASN A 539 -8.41 24.93 34.07
N LYS A 540 -7.47 23.99 34.14
CA LYS A 540 -6.10 24.16 33.63
C LYS A 540 -6.01 24.16 32.10
N CYS A 541 -7.10 23.90 31.38
CA CYS A 541 -7.19 24.09 29.93
C CYS A 541 -7.54 25.53 29.54
N LEU A 542 -7.75 26.42 30.51
CA LEU A 542 -8.04 27.83 30.31
C LEU A 542 -6.96 28.67 30.98
N VAL A 543 -6.39 29.63 30.26
CA VAL A 543 -5.47 30.64 30.80
C VAL A 543 -6.25 31.92 31.00
N THR A 544 -6.18 32.49 32.21
CA THR A 544 -6.73 33.81 32.49
C THR A 544 -5.62 34.84 32.30
N SER A 545 -5.79 35.77 31.37
CA SER A 545 -4.87 36.90 31.14
C SER A 545 -5.57 38.22 31.40
N CYS A 546 -4.82 39.28 31.71
CA CYS A 546 -5.39 40.60 31.88
C CYS A 546 -5.12 41.45 30.62
N ASP A 547 -6.17 42.08 30.10
CA ASP A 547 -6.06 43.01 28.97
C ASP A 547 -5.37 44.30 29.44
N SER A 548 -4.16 44.53 28.95
CA SER A 548 -3.32 45.67 29.33
C SER A 548 -3.89 47.03 28.92
N SER A 549 -4.92 47.07 28.06
CA SER A 549 -5.57 48.31 27.62
C SER A 549 -6.72 48.78 28.53
N ASN A 550 -7.36 47.86 29.25
CA ASN A 550 -8.57 48.18 30.04
C ASN A 550 -8.65 47.46 31.41
N GLY A 551 -7.72 46.57 31.72
CA GLY A 551 -7.63 45.87 33.01
C GLY A 551 -8.71 44.82 33.24
N ASN A 552 -9.40 44.35 32.20
CA ASN A 552 -10.36 43.25 32.27
C ASN A 552 -9.66 41.89 32.18
N CYS A 553 -10.20 40.88 32.86
CA CYS A 553 -9.70 39.51 32.79
C CYS A 553 -10.31 38.78 31.59
N LEU A 554 -9.47 38.34 30.67
CA LEU A 554 -9.78 37.50 29.52
C LEU A 554 -9.53 36.03 29.87
N VAL A 555 -10.32 35.12 29.32
CA VAL A 555 -10.16 33.68 29.50
C VAL A 555 -10.01 33.04 28.12
N GLU A 556 -8.86 32.44 27.86
CA GLU A 556 -8.52 31.80 26.58
C GLU A 556 -8.17 30.33 26.78
N ASN A 557 -8.35 29.49 25.76
CA ASN A 557 -7.91 28.09 25.84
C ASN A 557 -6.39 27.99 25.79
N VAL A 558 -5.80 27.07 26.56
CA VAL A 558 -4.38 26.71 26.43
C VAL A 558 -4.11 26.28 24.98
N PRO A 559 -3.06 26.80 24.31
CA PRO A 559 -2.75 26.44 22.94
C PRO A 559 -2.62 24.92 22.76
N ASN A 560 -3.42 24.35 21.87
CA ASN A 560 -3.31 22.94 21.52
C ASN A 560 -1.99 22.73 20.74
N PRO A 561 -1.05 21.89 21.25
CA PRO A 561 0.24 21.68 20.60
C PRO A 561 0.12 21.04 19.20
N ASN A 562 -1.01 20.38 18.92
CA ASN A 562 -1.31 19.77 17.62
C ASN A 562 -2.42 20.53 16.87
N ALA A 563 -2.68 21.80 17.18
CA ALA A 563 -3.75 22.57 16.54
C ALA A 563 -3.63 22.65 15.00
N ASN A 564 -2.40 22.53 14.49
CA ASN A 564 -2.09 22.59 13.07
C ASN A 564 -1.97 21.21 12.42
N ASP A 565 -2.22 20.13 13.17
CA ASP A 565 -2.18 18.76 12.67
C ASP A 565 -3.59 18.18 12.60
N SER A 566 -4.17 18.24 11.40
CA SER A 566 -5.50 17.71 11.09
C SER A 566 -5.60 16.19 11.25
N CYS A 567 -4.48 15.49 11.46
CA CYS A 567 -4.41 14.04 11.64
C CYS A 567 -4.35 13.61 13.10
N ILE A 568 -4.41 14.55 14.04
CA ILE A 568 -4.31 14.28 15.47
C ILE A 568 -5.51 14.89 16.19
N ILE A 569 -6.30 14.03 16.84
CA ILE A 569 -7.35 14.48 17.75
C ILE A 569 -6.70 14.70 19.12
N SER A 570 -6.70 15.95 19.59
CA SER A 570 -6.15 16.32 20.90
C SER A 570 -7.23 16.81 21.84
N ILE A 571 -7.30 16.22 23.03
CA ILE A 571 -8.28 16.55 24.08
C ILE A 571 -7.50 17.04 25.31
N CYS A 572 -7.79 18.25 25.77
CA CYS A 572 -7.17 18.79 26.98
C CYS A 572 -7.88 18.28 28.24
N ASP A 573 -7.09 17.74 29.19
CA ASP A 573 -7.58 17.36 30.51
C ASP A 573 -7.75 18.60 31.41
N PRO A 574 -8.98 18.92 31.86
CA PRO A 574 -9.26 20.14 32.62
C PRO A 574 -8.60 20.20 34.00
N VAL A 575 -8.12 19.07 34.54
CA VAL A 575 -7.46 19.00 35.85
C VAL A 575 -5.94 19.17 35.74
N THR A 576 -5.34 18.62 34.68
CA THR A 576 -3.87 18.62 34.49
C THR A 576 -3.39 19.68 33.51
N GLY A 577 -4.26 20.13 32.59
CA GLY A 577 -3.91 21.05 31.49
C GLY A 577 -3.12 20.36 30.37
N LEU A 578 -2.96 19.03 30.43
CA LEU A 578 -2.22 18.25 29.45
C LEU A 578 -3.14 17.77 28.33
N TYR A 579 -2.63 17.79 27.11
CA TYR A 579 -3.32 17.26 25.94
C TYR A 579 -3.04 15.75 25.78
N SER A 580 -4.12 14.97 25.72
CA SER A 580 -4.11 13.59 25.25
C SER A 580 -4.34 13.59 23.74
N SER A 581 -3.40 13.06 22.98
CA SER A 581 -3.46 12.99 21.51
C SER A 581 -3.69 11.56 21.03
N SER A 582 -4.60 11.39 20.07
CA SER A 582 -4.83 10.13 19.37
C SER A 582 -4.85 10.35 17.86
N PRO A 583 -4.42 9.37 17.04
CA PRO A 583 -4.49 9.50 15.58
C PRO A 583 -5.94 9.62 15.12
N LEU A 584 -6.19 10.53 14.17
CA LEU A 584 -7.47 10.62 13.46
C LEU A 584 -7.72 9.31 12.72
N GLN A 585 -8.85 8.66 13.01
CA GLN A 585 -9.32 7.51 12.24
C GLN A 585 -9.99 8.03 10.97
N CYS A 586 -9.30 7.90 9.83
CA CYS A 586 -9.84 8.29 8.54
C CYS A 586 -11.01 7.37 8.13
N PRO A 587 -12.12 7.92 7.61
CA PRO A 587 -13.24 7.12 7.12
C PRO A 587 -12.82 6.12 6.04
N ASP A 588 -13.42 4.92 6.06
CA ASP A 588 -13.30 3.98 4.94
C ASP A 588 -14.12 4.51 3.75
N ARG A 589 -13.46 4.63 2.60
CA ARG A 589 -14.04 5.10 1.32
C ARG A 589 -13.83 4.08 0.20
N SER A 590 -13.65 2.80 0.57
CA SER A 590 -13.52 1.70 -0.37
C SER A 590 -14.71 1.59 -1.33
N ASP A 591 -15.93 1.93 -0.89
CA ASP A 591 -17.14 2.00 -1.74
C ASP A 591 -17.05 3.04 -2.87
N GLU A 592 -16.19 4.04 -2.73
CA GLU A 592 -15.89 5.07 -3.75
C GLU A 592 -14.66 4.72 -4.59
N CYS A 593 -14.15 3.49 -4.44
CA CYS A 593 -12.93 2.99 -5.05
C CYS A 593 -11.68 3.79 -4.67
N LEU A 594 -11.68 4.32 -3.44
CA LEU A 594 -10.59 5.11 -2.89
C LEU A 594 -9.88 4.30 -1.81
N THR A 595 -8.56 4.27 -1.87
CA THR A 595 -7.72 3.77 -0.79
C THR A 595 -7.12 4.94 -0.03
N LEU A 596 -7.01 4.80 1.29
CA LEU A 596 -6.31 5.77 2.12
C LEU A 596 -4.82 5.72 1.78
N VAL A 597 -4.26 6.84 1.31
CA VAL A 597 -2.81 6.99 1.07
C VAL A 597 -2.10 7.32 2.36
N GLY A 598 -2.75 8.15 3.19
CA GLY A 598 -2.23 8.61 4.45
C GLY A 598 -3.08 9.75 4.99
N CYS A 599 -2.59 10.39 6.04
CA CYS A 599 -3.19 11.61 6.54
C CYS A 599 -2.12 12.70 6.51
N ASN A 600 -2.42 13.78 5.80
CA ASN A 600 -1.57 14.95 5.68
C ASN A 600 -1.84 15.92 6.84
N PRO A 601 -0.82 16.33 7.62
CA PRO A 601 -1.02 17.20 8.78
C PRO A 601 -1.76 18.50 8.47
N THR A 602 -1.67 19.03 7.25
CA THR A 602 -2.36 20.26 6.83
C THR A 602 -3.71 20.00 6.15
N ALA A 603 -3.84 18.93 5.36
CA ALA A 603 -5.02 18.68 4.52
C ALA A 603 -5.99 17.61 5.07
N GLY A 604 -5.59 16.86 6.11
CA GLY A 604 -6.36 15.75 6.66
C GLY A 604 -6.19 14.46 5.85
N CYS A 605 -7.18 13.58 5.88
CA CYS A 605 -7.14 12.27 5.23
C CYS A 605 -7.02 12.39 3.70
N GLU A 606 -5.95 11.82 3.14
CA GLU A 606 -5.68 11.80 1.70
C GLU A 606 -5.99 10.43 1.11
N TYR A 607 -6.71 10.45 0.00
CA TYR A 607 -7.18 9.25 -0.67
C TYR A 607 -6.74 9.25 -2.13
N GLU A 608 -6.43 8.07 -2.66
CA GLU A 608 -6.19 7.86 -4.09
C GLU A 608 -7.14 6.81 -4.63
N THR A 609 -7.52 6.94 -5.90
CA THR A 609 -8.30 5.87 -6.55
C THR A 609 -7.43 4.66 -6.82
N PHE A 610 -7.95 3.47 -6.52
CA PHE A 610 -7.31 2.22 -6.93
C PHE A 610 -7.72 1.77 -8.35
N CYS A 611 -8.63 2.50 -9.02
CA CYS A 611 -9.02 2.27 -10.41
C CYS A 611 -7.96 2.80 -11.40
N LYS A 612 -6.76 2.20 -11.32
CA LYS A 612 -5.59 2.52 -12.15
C LYS A 612 -5.30 1.43 -13.17
N GLY A 613 -6.15 0.41 -13.27
CA GLY A 613 -6.00 -0.66 -14.25
C GLY A 613 -6.03 -0.09 -15.67
N VAL A 614 -5.22 -0.68 -16.55
CA VAL A 614 -5.16 -0.28 -17.98
C VAL A 614 -6.51 -0.37 -18.70
N CYS A 615 -7.43 -1.15 -18.14
CA CYS A 615 -8.81 -1.33 -18.60
C CYS A 615 -9.88 -0.80 -17.65
N ASP A 616 -9.50 0.00 -16.67
CA ASP A 616 -10.46 0.72 -15.85
C ASP A 616 -10.82 2.03 -16.56
N ALA A 617 -12.12 2.32 -16.63
CA ALA A 617 -12.61 3.62 -17.03
C ALA A 617 -12.19 4.63 -15.96
N LYS A 618 -11.46 5.66 -16.39
CA LYS A 618 -10.86 6.65 -15.49
C LYS A 618 -11.91 7.27 -14.57
N ASP A 619 -11.65 7.25 -13.27
CA ASP A 619 -12.46 7.86 -12.20
C ASP A 619 -13.92 7.34 -12.14
N GLN A 620 -14.20 6.13 -12.66
CA GLN A 620 -15.53 5.51 -12.62
C GLN A 620 -15.57 4.33 -11.64
N CYS A 621 -16.40 4.47 -10.60
CA CYS A 621 -16.58 3.48 -9.56
C CYS A 621 -18.07 3.22 -9.31
N ILE A 622 -18.42 1.96 -9.06
CA ILE A 622 -19.75 1.55 -8.58
C ILE A 622 -19.56 0.59 -7.40
N ASN A 623 -19.91 1.04 -6.18
CA ASN A 623 -19.84 0.25 -4.95
C ASN A 623 -18.50 -0.49 -4.76
N GLY A 624 -17.38 0.24 -4.85
CA GLY A 624 -16.04 -0.31 -4.66
C GLY A 624 -15.51 -1.18 -5.80
N THR A 625 -16.21 -1.24 -6.94
CA THR A 625 -15.72 -1.91 -8.15
C THR A 625 -15.44 -0.90 -9.25
N CYS A 626 -14.23 -0.96 -9.82
CA CYS A 626 -13.84 -0.13 -10.95
C CYS A 626 -14.64 -0.52 -12.20
N VAL A 627 -15.16 0.49 -12.90
CA VAL A 627 -15.93 0.25 -14.12
C VAL A 627 -14.96 -0.11 -15.24
N ALA A 628 -15.13 -1.25 -15.89
CA ALA A 628 -14.28 -1.65 -17.01
C ALA A 628 -14.58 -0.83 -18.28
N LYS A 629 -13.54 -0.52 -19.07
CA LYS A 629 -13.68 0.12 -20.38
C LYS A 629 -14.50 -0.77 -21.32
N THR A 630 -15.63 -0.26 -21.81
CA THR A 630 -16.47 -0.95 -22.79
C THR A 630 -15.88 -0.84 -24.21
N PRO A 631 -16.32 -1.67 -25.18
CA PRO A 631 -15.99 -1.46 -26.59
C PRO A 631 -16.32 -0.05 -27.10
N GLU A 632 -17.41 0.54 -26.63
CA GLU A 632 -17.80 1.92 -26.96
C GLU A 632 -16.84 2.94 -26.34
N TYR A 633 -16.42 2.72 -25.09
CA TYR A 633 -15.39 3.53 -24.45
C TYR A 633 -14.08 3.46 -25.25
N CYS A 634 -13.64 2.26 -25.64
CA CYS A 634 -12.43 2.08 -26.43
C CYS A 634 -12.53 2.60 -27.86
N ALA A 635 -13.71 2.54 -28.48
CA ALA A 635 -13.97 3.16 -29.77
C ALA A 635 -13.82 4.69 -29.68
N ASN A 636 -14.38 5.30 -28.64
CA ASN A 636 -14.24 6.73 -28.41
C ASN A 636 -12.80 7.12 -28.01
N GLU A 637 -12.10 6.27 -27.24
CA GLU A 637 -10.71 6.52 -26.82
C GLU A 637 -9.73 6.47 -28.00
N LEU A 638 -9.90 5.50 -28.92
CA LEU A 638 -8.99 5.32 -30.06
C LEU A 638 -9.37 6.15 -31.29
N ASP A 639 -10.67 6.20 -31.61
CA ASP A 639 -11.15 6.77 -32.88
C ASP A 639 -12.01 8.04 -32.67
N GLY A 640 -12.34 8.40 -31.42
CA GLY A 640 -13.08 9.60 -31.10
C GLY A 640 -14.50 9.60 -31.68
N VAL A 641 -14.87 10.70 -32.35
CA VAL A 641 -16.23 10.90 -32.88
C VAL A 641 -16.48 10.08 -34.16
N ASN A 642 -15.43 9.69 -34.88
CA ASN A 642 -15.53 8.97 -36.16
C ASN A 642 -15.12 7.50 -35.97
N VAL A 643 -15.93 6.76 -35.23
CA VAL A 643 -15.73 5.33 -34.95
C VAL A 643 -15.69 4.52 -36.25
N ASP A 644 -14.62 3.75 -36.44
CA ASP A 644 -14.43 2.81 -37.53
C ASP A 644 -15.34 1.58 -37.37
N LEU A 645 -16.42 1.56 -38.16
CA LEU A 645 -17.42 0.48 -38.15
C LEU A 645 -16.86 -0.87 -38.63
N CYS A 646 -15.67 -0.88 -39.23
CA CYS A 646 -14.93 -2.05 -39.70
C CYS A 646 -13.89 -2.56 -38.70
N ALA A 647 -13.83 -1.97 -37.52
CA ALA A 647 -13.00 -2.42 -36.43
C ALA A 647 -13.81 -2.98 -35.26
N VAL A 648 -13.15 -3.84 -34.48
CA VAL A 648 -13.63 -4.31 -33.17
C VAL A 648 -12.73 -3.70 -32.11
N TYR A 649 -13.34 -3.02 -31.16
CA TYR A 649 -12.66 -2.41 -30.05
C TYR A 649 -12.82 -3.27 -28.82
N SER A 650 -11.73 -3.43 -28.08
CA SER A 650 -11.71 -4.13 -26.81
C SER A 650 -10.60 -3.55 -25.97
N CYS A 651 -10.63 -3.79 -24.65
CA CYS A 651 -9.49 -3.45 -23.81
C CYS A 651 -8.62 -4.68 -23.56
N ASP A 652 -7.32 -4.55 -23.78
CA ASP A 652 -6.31 -5.56 -23.51
C ASP A 652 -5.73 -5.40 -22.10
N LEU A 653 -5.97 -6.42 -21.28
CA LEU A 653 -5.49 -6.49 -19.90
C LEU A 653 -3.98 -6.71 -19.78
N ASN A 654 -3.27 -7.06 -20.87
CA ASN A 654 -1.83 -7.29 -20.88
C ASN A 654 -0.98 -6.00 -20.98
N GLY A 655 -1.59 -4.83 -20.80
CA GLY A 655 -0.90 -3.55 -20.71
C GLY A 655 -1.04 -2.63 -21.93
N CYS A 656 -1.70 -3.08 -23.00
CA CYS A 656 -1.90 -2.26 -24.19
C CYS A 656 -3.12 -1.32 -24.11
N GLY A 657 -3.96 -1.43 -23.07
CA GLY A 657 -5.14 -0.57 -22.90
C GLY A 657 -6.18 -0.84 -23.99
N CYS A 658 -6.85 0.20 -24.51
CA CYS A 658 -7.77 0.01 -25.62
C CYS A 658 -7.03 -0.42 -26.89
N ILE A 659 -7.50 -1.49 -27.52
CA ILE A 659 -6.99 -2.05 -28.76
C ILE A 659 -8.06 -2.06 -29.85
N LYS A 660 -7.59 -1.95 -31.10
CA LYS A 660 -8.40 -1.93 -32.32
C LYS A 660 -8.01 -3.13 -33.18
N GLY A 661 -8.96 -4.04 -33.42
CA GLY A 661 -8.78 -5.22 -34.28
C GLY A 661 -9.65 -5.18 -35.54
N GLU A 662 -9.30 -5.96 -36.55
CA GLU A 662 -10.09 -6.08 -37.78
C GLU A 662 -11.40 -6.86 -37.53
N LYS A 663 -12.53 -6.27 -37.92
CA LYS A 663 -13.86 -6.90 -37.79
C LYS A 663 -14.08 -8.03 -38.79
N CYS A 664 -13.62 -7.84 -40.03
CA CYS A 664 -13.85 -8.77 -41.12
C CYS A 664 -12.63 -9.65 -41.33
N LYS A 665 -12.64 -10.85 -40.72
CA LYS A 665 -11.58 -11.84 -40.88
C LYS A 665 -11.85 -12.71 -42.10
N ARG A 666 -10.78 -13.11 -42.80
CA ARG A 666 -10.84 -14.04 -43.93
C ARG A 666 -11.49 -15.35 -43.49
N ASN A 667 -12.65 -15.67 -44.06
CA ASN A 667 -13.45 -16.83 -43.68
C ASN A 667 -13.33 -18.01 -44.68
N SER A 668 -12.73 -17.76 -45.84
CA SER A 668 -12.61 -18.76 -46.91
C SER A 668 -11.21 -19.35 -46.98
N THR A 669 -11.12 -20.68 -47.05
CA THR A 669 -9.89 -21.42 -47.42
C THR A 669 -9.54 -21.27 -48.90
N ASN A 670 -10.43 -20.66 -49.71
CA ASN A 670 -10.15 -20.38 -51.10
C ASN A 670 -9.14 -19.23 -51.21
N PRO A 671 -7.94 -19.46 -51.78
CA PRO A 671 -6.92 -18.42 -51.94
C PRO A 671 -7.40 -17.23 -52.77
N CYS A 672 -8.45 -17.39 -53.58
CA CYS A 672 -8.98 -16.37 -54.50
C CYS A 672 -10.25 -15.68 -53.98
N ILE A 673 -10.57 -15.83 -52.70
CA ILE A 673 -11.62 -15.05 -52.05
C ILE A 673 -10.95 -14.20 -50.97
N GLU A 674 -11.13 -12.88 -51.09
CA GLU A 674 -10.71 -11.89 -50.11
C GLU A 674 -11.95 -11.35 -49.38
N THR A 675 -11.86 -11.22 -48.05
CA THR A 675 -12.93 -10.63 -47.24
C THR A 675 -12.61 -9.17 -46.98
N SER A 676 -13.51 -8.26 -47.36
CA SER A 676 -13.37 -6.81 -47.18
C SER A 676 -14.53 -6.25 -46.37
N CYS A 677 -14.38 -5.03 -45.84
CA CYS A 677 -15.38 -4.38 -45.01
C CYS A 677 -15.86 -3.06 -45.62
N LYS A 678 -17.17 -2.84 -45.63
CA LYS A 678 -17.76 -1.60 -46.13
C LYS A 678 -17.71 -0.51 -45.06
N ALA A 679 -16.82 0.47 -45.23
CA ALA A 679 -16.57 1.55 -44.26
C ALA A 679 -17.83 2.31 -43.79
N SER A 680 -18.87 2.43 -44.63
CA SER A 680 -20.10 3.15 -44.28
C SER A 680 -21.10 2.35 -43.43
N THR A 681 -21.04 1.02 -43.45
CA THR A 681 -22.01 0.15 -42.75
C THR A 681 -21.34 -0.84 -41.79
N GLY A 682 -20.04 -1.05 -41.89
CA GLY A 682 -19.31 -2.06 -41.13
C GLY A 682 -19.65 -3.50 -41.54
N GLU A 683 -20.32 -3.70 -42.67
CA GLU A 683 -20.69 -5.02 -43.19
C GLU A 683 -19.52 -5.66 -43.93
N CYS A 684 -19.24 -6.92 -43.61
CA CYS A 684 -18.24 -7.73 -44.30
C CYS A 684 -18.80 -8.29 -45.60
N PHE A 685 -18.02 -8.25 -46.67
CA PHE A 685 -18.35 -8.83 -47.97
C PHE A 685 -17.14 -9.54 -48.57
N GLU A 686 -17.40 -10.44 -49.50
CA GLU A 686 -16.36 -11.21 -50.17
C GLU A 686 -16.13 -10.69 -51.60
N ILE A 687 -14.88 -10.64 -52.01
CA ILE A 687 -14.44 -10.25 -53.35
C ILE A 687 -13.78 -11.47 -53.99
N GLU A 688 -14.24 -11.83 -55.19
CA GLU A 688 -13.67 -12.91 -55.99
C GLU A 688 -12.48 -12.36 -56.79
N ILE A 689 -11.28 -12.90 -56.53
CA ILE A 689 -10.06 -12.56 -57.26
C ILE A 689 -10.06 -13.36 -58.57
N PRO A 690 -9.87 -12.72 -59.74
CA PRO A 690 -9.73 -13.42 -61.02
C PRO A 690 -8.65 -14.52 -60.96
N GLY A 691 -8.98 -15.72 -61.46
CA GLY A 691 -8.16 -16.92 -61.30
C GLY A 691 -6.80 -16.89 -62.03
N ASP A 692 -6.58 -15.92 -62.89
CA ASP A 692 -5.31 -15.60 -63.57
C ASP A 692 -4.38 -14.72 -62.72
N GLN A 693 -4.92 -14.04 -61.70
CA GLN A 693 -4.19 -13.19 -60.74
C GLN A 693 -3.98 -13.87 -59.38
N CYS A 694 -4.55 -15.06 -59.18
CA CYS A 694 -4.51 -15.80 -57.92
C CYS A 694 -3.45 -16.92 -57.97
N ASP A 695 -2.31 -16.73 -57.29
CA ASP A 695 -1.29 -17.79 -57.14
C ASP A 695 -1.69 -18.81 -56.08
N CYS A 696 -2.38 -19.85 -56.52
CA CYS A 696 -2.93 -20.92 -55.70
C CYS A 696 -1.95 -22.05 -55.37
N GLY A 697 -0.66 -21.94 -55.77
CA GLY A 697 0.42 -22.81 -55.28
C GLY A 697 0.46 -24.25 -55.83
N CYS A 698 0.04 -24.48 -57.07
CA CYS A 698 0.12 -25.81 -57.71
C CYS A 698 1.58 -26.28 -57.88
N GLU A 699 1.81 -27.60 -57.81
CA GLU A 699 3.10 -28.20 -58.20
C GLU A 699 3.26 -28.16 -59.74
N ILE A 700 3.90 -27.10 -60.25
CA ILE A 700 4.15 -26.92 -61.68
C ILE A 700 5.46 -27.60 -62.07
N LYS A 701 5.37 -28.79 -62.67
CA LYS A 701 6.54 -29.51 -63.22
C LYS A 701 6.96 -29.01 -64.61
N ASN A 702 6.01 -28.48 -65.38
CA ASN A 702 6.25 -27.91 -66.70
C ASN A 702 6.26 -26.39 -66.61
N LYS A 703 7.43 -25.76 -66.78
CA LYS A 703 7.61 -24.30 -66.65
C LYS A 703 6.86 -23.48 -67.71
N CYS A 704 6.33 -24.12 -68.74
CA CYS A 704 5.41 -23.52 -69.72
C CYS A 704 3.97 -23.38 -69.21
N MET A 705 3.70 -23.81 -67.98
CA MET A 705 2.39 -23.70 -67.35
C MET A 705 2.43 -22.68 -66.22
N ARG A 706 1.27 -22.13 -65.87
CA ARG A 706 1.03 -21.29 -64.69
C ARG A 706 -0.05 -21.90 -63.81
N SER A 707 -0.03 -21.55 -62.53
CA SER A 707 -1.10 -21.89 -61.59
C SER A 707 -2.38 -21.18 -62.01
N HIS A 708 -3.51 -21.89 -62.03
CA HIS A 708 -4.82 -21.31 -62.24
C HIS A 708 -5.81 -21.91 -61.26
N CYS A 709 -6.59 -21.05 -60.60
CA CYS A 709 -7.60 -21.50 -59.67
C CYS A 709 -8.95 -21.61 -60.36
N THR A 710 -9.58 -22.78 -60.27
CA THR A 710 -10.95 -22.99 -60.75
C THR A 710 -11.96 -22.36 -59.81
N ARG A 711 -13.19 -22.13 -60.29
CA ARG A 711 -14.30 -21.55 -59.51
C ARG A 711 -14.70 -22.38 -58.28
N GLU A 712 -14.27 -23.64 -58.21
CA GLU A 712 -14.46 -24.55 -57.07
C GLU A 712 -13.30 -24.50 -56.06
N GLY A 713 -12.35 -23.56 -56.21
CA GLY A 713 -11.19 -23.40 -55.31
C GLY A 713 -10.10 -24.45 -55.52
N LYS A 714 -10.16 -25.23 -56.61
CA LYS A 714 -9.17 -26.27 -56.94
C LYS A 714 -8.11 -25.70 -57.88
N CYS A 715 -6.85 -25.86 -57.49
CA CYS A 715 -5.70 -25.45 -58.27
C CYS A 715 -5.45 -26.41 -59.45
N SER A 716 -5.29 -25.90 -60.66
CA SER A 716 -4.94 -26.67 -61.86
C SER A 716 -3.88 -25.93 -62.72
N PRO A 717 -2.85 -26.62 -63.26
CA PRO A 717 -1.91 -26.01 -64.18
C PRO A 717 -2.55 -25.73 -65.54
N VAL A 718 -2.40 -24.52 -66.07
CA VAL A 718 -2.81 -24.16 -67.44
C VAL A 718 -1.61 -23.64 -68.23
N PHE A 719 -1.60 -23.80 -69.56
CA PHE A 719 -0.53 -23.25 -70.40
C PHE A 719 -0.50 -21.72 -70.31
N ARG A 720 0.70 -21.16 -70.35
CA ARG A 720 0.87 -19.70 -70.47
C ARG A 720 0.30 -19.25 -71.81
N GLU A 721 -0.55 -18.24 -71.78
CA GLU A 721 -1.20 -17.71 -72.99
C GLU A 721 -0.18 -17.12 -73.97
N GLU A 722 0.96 -16.66 -73.46
CA GLU A 722 2.08 -16.10 -74.23
C GLU A 722 2.83 -17.11 -75.09
N ILE A 723 2.50 -18.42 -75.01
CA ILE A 723 3.16 -19.44 -75.83
C ILE A 723 2.74 -19.30 -77.29
N ASP A 724 1.48 -19.00 -77.56
CA ASP A 724 0.94 -18.78 -78.90
C ASP A 724 0.94 -17.25 -79.14
N ASP A 725 1.74 -16.77 -80.07
CA ASP A 725 1.78 -15.34 -80.41
C ASP A 725 0.64 -14.91 -81.36
N GLY A 726 -0.24 -15.87 -81.72
CA GLY A 726 -1.36 -15.67 -82.62
C GLY A 726 -0.96 -15.50 -84.09
N ASN A 727 0.32 -15.67 -84.42
CA ASN A 727 0.82 -15.58 -85.77
C ASN A 727 0.92 -16.98 -86.40
N ILE A 728 0.06 -17.24 -87.38
CA ILE A 728 -0.01 -18.53 -88.08
C ILE A 728 1.28 -18.90 -88.85
N CYS A 729 2.25 -17.98 -88.95
CA CYS A 729 3.52 -18.17 -89.64
C CYS A 729 4.72 -18.41 -88.72
N THR A 730 4.48 -18.61 -87.44
CA THR A 730 5.46 -18.98 -86.44
C THR A 730 5.13 -20.35 -85.85
N ASP A 731 6.17 -21.18 -85.75
CA ASP A 731 6.13 -22.38 -84.93
C ASP A 731 6.48 -21.97 -83.50
N ASP A 732 5.44 -22.00 -82.68
CA ASP A 732 5.47 -21.54 -81.31
C ASP A 732 5.77 -22.69 -80.35
N TYR A 733 6.89 -22.57 -79.65
CA TYR A 733 7.39 -23.62 -78.77
C TYR A 733 7.82 -23.05 -77.43
N CYS A 734 7.50 -23.78 -76.36
CA CYS A 734 8.00 -23.48 -75.03
C CYS A 734 8.75 -24.69 -74.47
N ASP A 735 9.98 -24.45 -73.97
CA ASP A 735 10.78 -25.47 -73.32
C ASP A 735 10.22 -25.79 -71.92
N PRO A 736 9.76 -27.03 -71.67
CA PRO A 736 9.08 -27.37 -70.42
C PRO A 736 9.99 -27.35 -69.17
N CYS A 737 11.31 -27.39 -69.33
CA CYS A 737 12.29 -27.40 -68.24
C CYS A 737 12.81 -25.99 -67.91
N THR A 738 12.96 -25.14 -68.92
CA THR A 738 13.50 -23.78 -68.75
C THR A 738 12.39 -22.72 -68.73
N GLY A 739 11.24 -22.98 -69.34
CA GLY A 739 10.14 -22.03 -69.51
C GLY A 739 10.40 -21.00 -70.60
N LEU A 740 11.45 -21.19 -71.41
CA LEU A 740 11.79 -20.29 -72.51
C LEU A 740 10.80 -20.49 -73.67
N ILE A 741 10.10 -19.42 -74.03
CA ILE A 741 9.18 -19.38 -75.17
C ILE A 741 9.95 -18.88 -76.39
N THR A 742 9.81 -19.59 -77.51
CA THR A 742 10.43 -19.25 -78.79
C THR A 742 9.37 -19.29 -79.89
N HIS A 743 9.26 -18.19 -80.61
CA HIS A 743 8.43 -18.05 -81.81
C HIS A 743 9.36 -18.08 -83.02
N ALA A 744 9.51 -19.26 -83.64
CA ALA A 744 10.42 -19.43 -84.77
C ALA A 744 9.64 -19.32 -86.07
N THR A 745 10.11 -18.55 -87.05
CA THR A 745 9.44 -18.47 -88.36
C THR A 745 9.40 -19.86 -89.00
N ALA A 746 8.20 -20.31 -89.35
CA ALA A 746 7.99 -21.64 -89.91
C ALA A 746 8.85 -21.82 -91.18
N SER A 747 9.62 -22.91 -91.22
CA SER A 747 10.73 -23.07 -92.18
C SER A 747 10.29 -23.41 -93.61
N LYS A 748 8.99 -23.57 -93.85
CA LYS A 748 8.41 -23.75 -95.20
C LYS A 748 7.04 -23.12 -95.29
N CYS A 749 6.82 -22.35 -96.34
CA CYS A 749 5.47 -21.94 -96.73
C CYS A 749 4.74 -23.11 -97.43
N LEU A 750 3.61 -23.54 -96.88
CA LEU A 750 2.71 -24.47 -97.58
C LEU A 750 2.08 -23.83 -98.83
N ASN A 751 1.77 -22.52 -98.82
CA ASN A 751 1.34 -21.73 -99.99
C ASN A 751 1.50 -20.20 -99.76
N CYS A 752 1.04 -19.34 -100.68
CA CYS A 752 1.19 -17.87 -100.59
C CYS A 752 0.48 -17.21 -99.40
N ASN A 753 -0.48 -17.88 -98.75
CA ASN A 753 -1.27 -17.35 -97.63
C ASN A 753 -1.15 -18.20 -96.36
N SER A 754 -0.32 -19.24 -96.34
CA SER A 754 -0.07 -20.04 -95.14
C SER A 754 1.37 -20.53 -95.13
N CYS A 755 2.02 -20.30 -94.00
CA CYS A 755 3.13 -21.12 -93.58
C CYS A 755 2.56 -22.47 -93.10
#